data_AF-A0A212EKU0-F1
#
_entry.id   AF-A0A212EKU0-F1
#
_cell.length_a   1.000
_cell.length_b   1.000
_cell.length_c   1.000
_cell.angle_alpha   90.00
_cell.angle_beta   90.00
_cell.angle_gamma   90.00
#
_symmetry.space_group_name_H-M   'P 1'
#
loop_
_entity.id
_entity.type
_entity.pdbx_description
1 polymer ?
#
loop_
_entity_poly.entity_id
_entity_poly.type
_entity_poly.pdbx_seq_one_letter_code
_entity_poly.pdbx_strand_id
1 'polypeptide(L)'
;MNKPGATTKKLVIKNFKSKPNLPENYQETTWSKLREAVIAIQTSKAIAYSLEELYQAVENMCSHKMASQLYVNLTNLVEAHVKSNIEQFLSESMDRQVFLKRMDDCWRAHCRQMIMIRSIFLYLDRTYVLQNPSIHSIWDMGLDLFRHHIAMNTLIQTRTVDGLLTLIERERGGDAVDISLLKSLLRMLSDLQIYQDAFEHKFLQATERLYCAEGQRLMRELAVPQYLAHVEKRLREENERLLHYLDPCTKWQLIHTVERQLLSEHVSGVLSKGLESLMDGPRLRDLATLYSLFSRVKDGLTELCNHFNAYIKKKGRTIVIEPERDKTMVAELLEFKEQLDNVVSTCFQRNDRFLYSMREAFEHFINQRQNKPAELIAKFVDLKLRAGNKEATEEELERLLDKIMVLFRFIHGKDVFEAFYKKDLAKRLLVGKSASVDAEKSMLSKLKQECGGGFTCKLEGMFKDMELSKDINITYKQMASQLYVNLTNLVEAHVKSNIEQFLSESMDRQVFLKRMDDCWRAHCRQMIMIRSIFLYLDRTYVLQNPSIHSIWDMGLDLFRHHIAMNTLIQTRTVDGLLTLIERERGGDAVDISLLKSLLRMLSDLQIYQDAFEHKFLQATERLYCAEGQRLMRELAVPQYLAHVEKRLREENERLLHYLDPCTKWQLIHTVERQLLSEHVSGVLSKGLESLMDGPRLRDLATLYSLFSRVKDGLTELCNHFNAYIKKKGRTIVIEPERDKTMVAELLEFKEQLDNVVSTCFQRNDRFLYSMREAFEHFINQRQNKPAELIAKFVDLKLRAGNKEATEEELERLLDKIMVLFRFIHGKDVFEAFYKKDLAKRLLHLSATSEGGGLELSVYILTMGFWPTYAAVDVRLPGELTRHQEHFAKFYLAKHSGRKLQWQATLGHCVLRAHFTQGNKELQVSLFQALVLLLFNDGDNLSFEDIKTATNIEEGELRRTLQSLACGKARVLMKTPRGRDVQDRDHFAFNGDFTNKLFRIKINQIQMKETSEEQKATEERVFQDRQYQIDAAIVRVMKMRKALSHNLLISELYNQLKFPVKPGDLKKRIESLIDRDYMERDKDNPNQYNYVA
;
A
#
# COMPACT_ATOMS: atom_id res chain seq x y z
N MET A 1 58.77 -36.90 -64.75
CA MET A 1 59.69 -37.78 -65.51
C MET A 1 58.97 -38.29 -66.75
N ASN A 2 59.54 -38.16 -67.97
CA ASN A 2 59.57 -39.24 -68.97
C ASN A 2 60.48 -38.87 -70.17
N LYS A 3 60.85 -39.89 -70.96
CA LYS A 3 62.03 -39.94 -71.84
C LYS A 3 61.97 -39.04 -73.10
N PRO A 4 63.13 -38.63 -73.65
CA PRO A 4 63.24 -38.12 -75.02
C PRO A 4 63.32 -39.26 -76.06
N GLY A 5 63.04 -38.94 -77.33
CA GLY A 5 63.48 -39.74 -78.49
C GLY A 5 62.38 -40.34 -79.36
N ALA A 6 61.93 -39.59 -80.38
CA ALA A 6 61.21 -40.12 -81.54
C ALA A 6 61.47 -39.23 -82.77
N THR A 7 62.18 -39.73 -83.78
CA THR A 7 62.42 -39.02 -85.05
C THR A 7 61.26 -39.23 -86.03
N THR A 8 60.64 -38.15 -86.48
CA THR A 8 59.50 -38.19 -87.41
C THR A 8 59.93 -38.66 -88.80
N LYS A 9 59.42 -39.82 -89.24
CA LYS A 9 59.60 -40.30 -90.62
C LYS A 9 58.86 -39.37 -91.60
N LYS A 10 59.56 -38.87 -92.62
CA LYS A 10 58.94 -38.16 -93.75
C LYS A 10 58.35 -39.17 -94.74
N LEU A 11 57.13 -38.92 -95.20
CA LEU A 11 56.49 -39.65 -96.29
C LEU A 11 56.74 -38.95 -97.63
N VAL A 12 56.85 -39.73 -98.70
CA VAL A 12 57.00 -39.24 -100.09
C VAL A 12 55.85 -39.81 -100.92
N ILE A 13 55.04 -38.91 -101.51
CA ILE A 13 53.91 -39.30 -102.37
C ILE A 13 54.48 -39.71 -103.73
N LYS A 14 54.34 -41.00 -104.09
CA LYS A 14 54.69 -41.48 -105.44
C LYS A 14 53.73 -40.89 -106.48
N ASN A 15 54.25 -40.63 -107.68
CA ASN A 15 53.53 -40.12 -108.85
C ASN A 15 52.96 -38.67 -108.74
N PHE A 16 53.46 -37.84 -107.83
CA PHE A 16 53.12 -36.41 -107.78
C PHE A 16 53.79 -35.66 -108.95
N LYS A 17 53.04 -35.42 -110.05
CA LYS A 17 53.60 -34.94 -111.33
C LYS A 17 54.06 -33.48 -111.32
N SER A 18 53.36 -32.61 -110.60
CA SER A 18 53.77 -31.23 -110.32
C SER A 18 52.86 -30.65 -109.22
N LYS A 19 53.26 -29.53 -108.62
CA LYS A 19 52.36 -28.77 -107.74
C LYS A 19 51.46 -27.88 -108.61
N PRO A 20 50.12 -27.88 -108.44
CA PRO A 20 49.26 -26.94 -109.16
C PRO A 20 49.56 -25.51 -108.73
N ASN A 21 49.72 -24.63 -109.71
CA ASN A 21 49.85 -23.18 -109.49
C ASN A 21 48.47 -22.52 -109.57
N LEU A 22 48.34 -21.36 -108.92
CA LEU A 22 47.15 -20.51 -109.05
C LEU A 22 47.11 -19.85 -110.45
N PRO A 23 45.91 -19.52 -110.98
CA PRO A 23 45.78 -18.57 -112.09
C PRO A 23 46.45 -17.23 -111.77
N GLU A 24 47.11 -16.61 -112.74
CA GLU A 24 47.87 -15.36 -112.55
C GLU A 24 46.97 -14.21 -112.05
N ASN A 25 45.71 -14.18 -112.48
CA ASN A 25 44.69 -13.20 -112.10
C ASN A 25 43.85 -13.60 -110.87
N TYR A 26 44.19 -14.69 -110.17
CA TYR A 26 43.38 -15.22 -109.05
C TYR A 26 43.23 -14.22 -107.90
N GLN A 27 44.31 -13.50 -107.56
CA GLN A 27 44.30 -12.52 -106.46
C GLN A 27 43.37 -11.34 -106.75
N GLU A 28 43.41 -10.81 -107.97
CA GLU A 28 42.62 -9.64 -108.38
C GLU A 28 41.13 -9.98 -108.54
N THR A 29 40.81 -11.10 -109.19
CA THR A 29 39.42 -11.55 -109.36
C THR A 29 38.76 -11.91 -108.02
N THR A 30 39.47 -12.62 -107.15
CA THR A 30 38.96 -12.95 -105.80
C THR A 30 38.84 -11.71 -104.93
N TRP A 31 39.75 -10.73 -105.05
CA TRP A 31 39.61 -9.45 -104.36
C TRP A 31 38.46 -8.59 -104.90
N SER A 32 38.19 -8.56 -106.21
CA SER A 32 37.04 -7.81 -106.76
C SER A 32 35.72 -8.31 -106.17
N LYS A 33 35.52 -9.63 -106.16
CA LYS A 33 34.37 -10.30 -105.53
C LYS A 33 34.20 -9.91 -104.05
N LEU A 34 35.29 -9.92 -103.27
CA LEU A 34 35.26 -9.53 -101.85
C LEU A 34 35.00 -8.03 -101.67
N ARG A 35 35.60 -7.17 -102.51
CA ARG A 35 35.39 -5.72 -102.53
C ARG A 35 33.95 -5.36 -102.87
N GLU A 36 33.35 -6.01 -103.86
CA GLU A 36 31.94 -5.83 -104.24
C GLU A 36 31.00 -6.21 -103.09
N ALA A 37 31.28 -7.32 -102.39
CA ALA A 37 30.51 -7.71 -101.20
C ALA A 37 30.62 -6.67 -100.07
N VAL A 38 31.81 -6.15 -99.77
CA VAL A 38 32.00 -5.10 -98.75
C VAL A 38 31.31 -3.79 -99.14
N ILE A 39 31.41 -3.37 -100.40
CA ILE A 39 30.70 -2.17 -100.92
C ILE A 39 29.19 -2.37 -100.87
N ALA A 40 28.67 -3.56 -101.15
CA ALA A 40 27.24 -3.87 -101.00
C ALA A 40 26.80 -3.70 -99.54
N ILE A 41 27.54 -4.26 -98.58
CA ILE A 41 27.27 -4.09 -97.14
C ILE A 41 27.30 -2.61 -96.72
N GLN A 42 28.34 -1.88 -97.08
CA GLN A 42 28.51 -0.45 -96.80
C GLN A 42 27.38 0.41 -97.39
N THR A 43 26.93 0.08 -98.61
CA THR A 43 25.81 0.78 -99.28
C THR A 43 24.44 0.19 -98.97
N SER A 44 24.34 -0.76 -98.03
CA SER A 44 23.10 -1.44 -97.60
C SER A 44 22.33 -2.13 -98.74
N LYS A 45 23.06 -2.66 -99.72
CA LYS A 45 22.56 -3.43 -100.88
C LYS A 45 22.71 -4.94 -100.64
N ALA A 46 21.94 -5.73 -101.38
CA ALA A 46 22.09 -7.18 -101.39
C ALA A 46 23.47 -7.60 -101.96
N ILE A 47 24.06 -8.64 -101.36
CA ILE A 47 25.33 -9.23 -101.79
C ILE A 47 25.05 -10.23 -102.92
N ALA A 48 25.83 -10.19 -104.00
CA ALA A 48 25.64 -11.06 -105.17
C ALA A 48 26.14 -12.51 -104.99
N TYR A 49 26.82 -12.80 -103.89
CA TYR A 49 27.50 -14.06 -103.58
C TYR A 49 27.07 -14.57 -102.20
N SER A 50 27.15 -15.89 -101.96
CA SER A 50 26.80 -16.43 -100.65
C SER A 50 27.90 -16.20 -99.60
N LEU A 51 27.53 -16.10 -98.32
CA LEU A 51 28.48 -15.84 -97.22
C LEU A 51 29.55 -16.93 -97.10
N GLU A 52 29.18 -18.20 -97.32
CA GLU A 52 30.09 -19.35 -97.32
C GLU A 52 31.12 -19.24 -98.47
N GLU A 53 30.66 -18.88 -99.67
CA GLU A 53 31.47 -18.72 -100.88
C GLU A 53 32.38 -17.47 -100.85
N LEU A 54 32.10 -16.53 -99.94
CA LEU A 54 32.96 -15.38 -99.62
C LEU A 54 33.94 -15.72 -98.48
N TYR A 55 33.50 -16.44 -97.45
CA TYR A 55 34.37 -16.95 -96.39
C TYR A 55 35.45 -17.89 -96.93
N GLN A 56 35.07 -18.84 -97.78
CA GLN A 56 36.01 -19.74 -98.47
C GLN A 56 36.97 -18.96 -99.39
N ALA A 57 36.54 -17.85 -99.99
CA ALA A 57 37.44 -16.98 -100.76
C ALA A 57 38.52 -16.33 -99.85
N VAL A 58 38.14 -15.86 -98.66
CA VAL A 58 39.09 -15.35 -97.65
C VAL A 58 40.02 -16.46 -97.15
N GLU A 59 39.50 -17.65 -96.83
CA GLU A 59 40.29 -18.80 -96.36
C GLU A 59 41.36 -19.22 -97.39
N ASN A 60 40.99 -19.33 -98.67
CA ASN A 60 41.92 -19.66 -99.74
C ASN A 60 43.00 -18.57 -99.92
N MET A 61 42.62 -17.29 -99.97
CA MET A 61 43.60 -16.19 -100.06
C MET A 61 44.57 -16.18 -98.86
N CYS A 62 44.07 -16.41 -97.64
CA CYS A 62 44.91 -16.52 -96.45
C CYS A 62 45.87 -17.71 -96.53
N SER A 63 45.38 -18.88 -96.93
CA SER A 63 46.16 -20.11 -97.11
C SER A 63 47.28 -19.96 -98.15
N HIS A 64 47.07 -19.12 -99.16
CA HIS A 64 48.06 -18.76 -100.18
C HIS A 64 48.97 -17.58 -99.79
N LYS A 65 49.07 -17.24 -98.49
CA LYS A 65 49.90 -16.17 -97.91
C LYS A 65 49.50 -14.73 -98.28
N MET A 66 48.33 -14.50 -98.89
CA MET A 66 47.89 -13.16 -99.30
C MET A 66 47.28 -12.32 -98.16
N ALA A 67 47.22 -12.88 -96.94
CA ALA A 67 46.49 -12.33 -95.79
C ALA A 67 46.87 -10.88 -95.42
N SER A 68 48.16 -10.52 -95.48
CA SER A 68 48.62 -9.16 -95.15
C SER A 68 48.06 -8.11 -96.11
N GLN A 69 48.16 -8.36 -97.42
CA GLN A 69 47.59 -7.48 -98.45
C GLN A 69 46.06 -7.45 -98.36
N LEU A 70 45.43 -8.59 -98.04
CA LEU A 70 43.97 -8.68 -97.88
C LEU A 70 43.47 -7.81 -96.71
N TYR A 71 44.19 -7.80 -95.58
CA TYR A 71 43.89 -6.93 -94.45
C TYR A 71 44.02 -5.44 -94.85
N VAL A 72 45.16 -5.03 -95.42
CA VAL A 72 45.38 -3.63 -95.85
C VAL A 72 44.32 -3.18 -96.88
N ASN A 73 43.99 -4.04 -97.84
CA ASN A 73 42.95 -3.75 -98.83
C ASN A 73 41.56 -3.57 -98.19
N LEU A 74 41.24 -4.35 -97.15
CA LEU A 74 40.01 -4.20 -96.38
C LEU A 74 40.02 -2.91 -95.53
N THR A 75 41.13 -2.61 -94.85
CA THR A 75 41.28 -1.37 -94.06
C THR A 75 41.02 -0.14 -94.92
N ASN A 76 41.68 -0.04 -96.08
CA ASN A 76 41.52 1.08 -97.01
C ASN A 76 40.07 1.23 -97.50
N LEU A 77 39.36 0.12 -97.72
CA LEU A 77 37.98 0.10 -98.19
C LEU A 77 36.98 0.49 -97.09
N VAL A 78 37.24 0.13 -95.83
CA VAL A 78 36.45 0.60 -94.68
C VAL A 78 36.74 2.08 -94.41
N GLU A 79 38.00 2.49 -94.42
CA GLU A 79 38.41 3.88 -94.19
C GLU A 79 37.79 4.84 -95.21
N ALA A 80 37.82 4.50 -96.51
CA ALA A 80 37.22 5.33 -97.55
C ALA A 80 35.71 5.54 -97.34
N HIS A 81 34.99 4.51 -96.91
CA HIS A 81 33.56 4.64 -96.60
C HIS A 81 33.32 5.50 -95.34
N VAL A 82 34.05 5.24 -94.25
CA VAL A 82 33.92 6.03 -93.02
C VAL A 82 34.23 7.52 -93.27
N LYS A 83 35.24 7.84 -94.09
CA LYS A 83 35.52 9.22 -94.54
C LYS A 83 34.34 9.81 -95.32
N SER A 84 33.75 9.09 -96.27
CA SER A 84 32.57 9.58 -97.03
C SER A 84 31.36 9.87 -96.13
N ASN A 85 31.23 9.18 -94.99
CA ASN A 85 30.14 9.39 -94.04
C ASN A 85 30.28 10.65 -93.18
N ILE A 86 31.38 11.42 -93.27
CA ILE A 86 31.58 12.64 -92.47
C ILE A 86 30.70 13.81 -92.93
N GLU A 87 30.45 13.93 -94.25
CA GLU A 87 29.86 15.13 -94.86
C GLU A 87 28.46 15.45 -94.32
N GLN A 88 27.69 14.41 -93.99
CA GLN A 88 26.33 14.55 -93.44
C GLN A 88 26.25 15.26 -92.08
N PHE A 89 27.39 15.41 -91.37
CA PHE A 89 27.47 16.05 -90.06
C PHE A 89 27.99 17.49 -90.11
N LEU A 90 28.54 17.93 -91.25
CA LEU A 90 29.18 19.24 -91.41
C LEU A 90 28.18 20.39 -91.61
N SER A 91 26.89 20.11 -91.75
CA SER A 91 25.85 21.13 -91.88
C SER A 91 25.61 21.87 -90.55
N GLU A 92 26.05 23.13 -90.47
CA GLU A 92 25.93 23.96 -89.26
C GLU A 92 24.47 24.13 -88.80
N SER A 93 23.52 24.28 -89.73
CA SER A 93 22.11 24.58 -89.45
C SER A 93 21.26 23.44 -88.89
N MET A 94 21.84 22.25 -88.64
CA MET A 94 21.11 21.09 -88.11
C MET A 94 20.70 21.26 -86.63
N ASP A 95 19.44 20.94 -86.32
CA ASP A 95 18.95 20.84 -84.93
C ASP A 95 19.75 19.82 -84.10
N ARG A 96 19.88 20.07 -82.78
CA ARG A 96 20.63 19.21 -81.85
C ARG A 96 20.04 17.81 -81.74
N GLN A 97 18.72 17.65 -81.65
CA GLN A 97 18.11 16.32 -81.50
C GLN A 97 18.14 15.54 -82.82
N VAL A 98 17.94 16.21 -83.96
CA VAL A 98 18.12 15.63 -85.30
C VAL A 98 19.57 15.18 -85.51
N PHE A 99 20.54 16.00 -85.11
CA PHE A 99 21.97 15.68 -85.19
C PHE A 99 22.33 14.43 -84.37
N LEU A 100 21.88 14.35 -83.11
CA LEU A 100 22.11 13.19 -82.25
C LEU A 100 21.52 11.91 -82.85
N LYS A 101 20.26 11.95 -83.34
CA LYS A 101 19.64 10.79 -83.99
C LYS A 101 20.43 10.33 -85.22
N ARG A 102 20.89 11.27 -86.04
CA ARG A 102 21.71 10.96 -87.23
C ARG A 102 23.08 10.37 -86.86
N MET A 103 23.68 10.79 -85.74
CA MET A 103 24.91 10.19 -85.22
C MET A 103 24.69 8.74 -84.78
N ASP A 104 23.58 8.47 -84.08
CA ASP A 104 23.21 7.13 -83.62
C ASP A 104 22.85 6.19 -84.78
N ASP A 105 22.08 6.67 -85.77
CA ASP A 105 21.78 5.90 -86.99
C ASP A 105 23.05 5.53 -87.76
N CYS A 106 23.99 6.48 -87.90
CA CYS A 106 25.28 6.24 -88.56
C CYS A 106 26.15 5.24 -87.80
N TRP A 107 26.20 5.34 -86.47
CA TRP A 107 26.89 4.39 -85.60
C TRP A 107 26.28 2.99 -85.69
N ARG A 108 24.95 2.86 -85.57
CA ARG A 108 24.23 1.58 -85.69
C ARG A 108 24.34 0.99 -87.09
N ALA A 109 24.44 1.79 -88.14
CA ALA A 109 24.76 1.31 -89.48
C ALA A 109 26.18 0.72 -89.52
N HIS A 110 27.18 1.50 -89.12
CA HIS A 110 28.59 1.08 -89.09
C HIS A 110 28.81 -0.21 -88.29
N CYS A 111 28.27 -0.31 -87.07
CA CYS A 111 28.39 -1.53 -86.27
C CYS A 111 27.77 -2.77 -86.93
N ARG A 112 26.57 -2.65 -87.55
CA ARG A 112 25.94 -3.76 -88.27
C ARG A 112 26.76 -4.18 -89.50
N GLN A 113 27.30 -3.21 -90.22
CA GLN A 113 28.18 -3.43 -91.38
C GLN A 113 29.47 -4.14 -90.96
N MET A 114 30.14 -3.66 -89.90
CA MET A 114 31.38 -4.26 -89.39
C MET A 114 31.18 -5.67 -88.82
N ILE A 115 30.03 -5.99 -88.22
CA ILE A 115 29.68 -7.38 -87.84
C ILE A 115 29.60 -8.28 -89.09
N MET A 116 28.98 -7.82 -90.17
CA MET A 116 28.81 -8.61 -91.40
C MET A 116 30.11 -8.72 -92.22
N ILE A 117 30.94 -7.68 -92.22
CA ILE A 117 32.30 -7.73 -92.78
C ILE A 117 33.14 -8.72 -91.96
N ARG A 118 33.08 -8.67 -90.61
CA ARG A 118 33.81 -9.60 -89.75
C ARG A 118 33.37 -11.05 -89.92
N SER A 119 32.10 -11.35 -90.22
CA SER A 119 31.67 -12.73 -90.45
C SER A 119 32.22 -13.31 -91.76
N ILE A 120 32.27 -12.51 -92.84
CA ILE A 120 32.91 -12.91 -94.10
C ILE A 120 34.42 -13.10 -93.91
N PHE A 121 35.09 -12.14 -93.27
CA PHE A 121 36.54 -12.16 -93.07
C PHE A 121 36.98 -12.89 -91.78
N LEU A 122 36.11 -13.74 -91.20
CA LEU A 122 36.36 -14.40 -89.90
C LEU A 122 37.62 -15.28 -89.90
N TYR A 123 37.98 -15.88 -91.04
CA TYR A 123 39.22 -16.64 -91.17
C TYR A 123 40.47 -15.74 -91.03
N LEU A 124 40.45 -14.54 -91.64
CA LEU A 124 41.54 -13.56 -91.55
C LEU A 124 41.70 -13.04 -90.11
N ASP A 125 40.59 -12.73 -89.45
CA ASP A 125 40.52 -12.27 -88.06
C ASP A 125 41.05 -13.34 -87.07
N ARG A 126 40.78 -14.62 -87.31
CA ARG A 126 41.19 -15.74 -86.44
C ARG A 126 42.54 -16.38 -86.77
N THR A 127 43.13 -16.11 -87.93
CA THR A 127 44.43 -16.67 -88.31
C THR A 127 45.52 -15.61 -88.36
N TYR A 128 45.51 -14.74 -89.36
CA TYR A 128 46.55 -13.73 -89.57
C TYR A 128 46.55 -12.67 -88.46
N VAL A 129 45.40 -12.08 -88.15
CA VAL A 129 45.32 -11.02 -87.14
C VAL A 129 45.65 -11.55 -85.74
N LEU A 130 45.03 -12.67 -85.33
CA LEU A 130 45.30 -13.32 -84.05
C LEU A 130 46.77 -13.72 -83.82
N GLN A 131 47.55 -13.92 -84.90
CA GLN A 131 48.99 -14.21 -84.84
C GLN A 131 49.89 -12.97 -84.83
N ASN A 132 49.34 -11.76 -85.02
CA ASN A 132 50.10 -10.51 -85.12
C ASN A 132 49.55 -9.46 -84.12
N PRO A 133 50.03 -9.43 -82.86
CA PRO A 133 49.49 -8.56 -81.80
C PRO A 133 49.56 -7.05 -82.06
N SER A 134 50.31 -6.61 -83.07
CA SER A 134 50.38 -5.22 -83.55
C SER A 134 49.31 -4.85 -84.59
N ILE A 135 48.39 -5.77 -84.91
CA ILE A 135 47.30 -5.58 -85.88
C ILE A 135 45.96 -5.65 -85.13
N HIS A 136 45.12 -4.63 -85.29
CA HIS A 136 43.78 -4.58 -84.70
C HIS A 136 42.86 -5.68 -85.28
N SER A 137 41.93 -6.21 -84.48
CA SER A 137 40.86 -7.07 -85.02
C SER A 137 40.03 -6.30 -86.05
N ILE A 138 39.34 -7.01 -86.94
CA ILE A 138 38.49 -6.37 -87.96
C ILE A 138 37.41 -5.49 -87.30
N TRP A 139 36.99 -5.84 -86.08
CA TRP A 139 36.12 -5.01 -85.26
C TRP A 139 36.83 -3.74 -84.75
N ASP A 140 37.98 -3.89 -84.10
CA ASP A 140 38.69 -2.78 -83.46
C ASP A 140 39.27 -1.79 -84.49
N MET A 141 39.66 -2.28 -85.67
CA MET A 141 39.96 -1.47 -86.86
C MET A 141 38.75 -0.63 -87.27
N GLY A 142 37.55 -1.21 -87.29
CA GLY A 142 36.31 -0.49 -87.57
C GLY A 142 35.99 0.57 -86.52
N LEU A 143 36.22 0.26 -85.23
CA LEU A 143 36.07 1.22 -84.13
C LEU A 143 37.04 2.39 -84.27
N ASP A 144 38.33 2.12 -84.49
CA ASP A 144 39.38 3.13 -84.56
C ASP A 144 39.21 4.08 -85.77
N LEU A 145 38.79 3.55 -86.92
CA LEU A 145 38.47 4.37 -88.09
C LEU A 145 37.27 5.31 -87.82
N PHE A 146 36.22 4.83 -87.17
CA PHE A 146 35.06 5.64 -86.80
C PHE A 146 35.40 6.67 -85.72
N ARG A 147 36.23 6.28 -84.75
CA ARG A 147 36.83 7.17 -83.72
C ARG A 147 37.57 8.31 -84.39
N HIS A 148 38.57 8.00 -85.21
CA HIS A 148 39.49 8.99 -85.76
C HIS A 148 38.81 9.95 -86.76
N HIS A 149 38.00 9.42 -87.70
CA HIS A 149 37.44 10.24 -88.79
C HIS A 149 36.11 10.93 -88.44
N ILE A 150 35.29 10.34 -87.56
CA ILE A 150 33.96 10.90 -87.22
C ILE A 150 33.92 11.42 -85.78
N ALA A 151 34.16 10.56 -84.78
CA ALA A 151 33.91 10.93 -83.38
C ALA A 151 34.97 11.90 -82.78
N MET A 152 36.17 11.95 -83.34
CA MET A 152 37.25 12.90 -82.99
C MET A 152 37.25 14.17 -83.84
N ASN A 153 36.35 14.31 -84.81
CA ASN A 153 36.17 15.61 -85.47
C ASN A 153 35.62 16.63 -84.45
N THR A 154 36.33 17.74 -84.24
CA THR A 154 36.04 18.72 -83.18
C THR A 154 34.61 19.26 -83.19
N LEU A 155 34.03 19.49 -84.38
CA LEU A 155 32.65 19.96 -84.52
C LEU A 155 31.66 18.85 -84.14
N ILE A 156 31.88 17.63 -84.65
CA ILE A 156 31.01 16.48 -84.39
C ILE A 156 31.05 16.10 -82.90
N GLN A 157 32.24 16.02 -82.31
CA GLN A 157 32.44 15.75 -80.88
C GLN A 157 31.71 16.78 -80.02
N THR A 158 31.91 18.08 -80.30
CA THR A 158 31.31 19.17 -79.51
C THR A 158 29.78 19.15 -79.61
N ARG A 159 29.20 19.04 -80.81
CA ARG A 159 27.74 18.97 -81.00
C ARG A 159 27.13 17.72 -80.38
N THR A 160 27.83 16.58 -80.42
CA THR A 160 27.40 15.34 -79.77
C THR A 160 27.35 15.53 -78.25
N VAL A 161 28.45 15.97 -77.65
CA VAL A 161 28.53 16.13 -76.19
C VAL A 161 27.57 17.20 -75.69
N ASP A 162 27.56 18.39 -76.29
CA ASP A 162 26.67 19.48 -75.87
C ASP A 162 25.19 19.12 -76.06
N GLY A 163 24.87 18.32 -77.09
CA GLY A 163 23.54 17.73 -77.29
C GLY A 163 23.15 16.75 -76.18
N LEU A 164 24.03 15.80 -75.85
CA LEU A 164 23.81 14.84 -74.75
C LEU A 164 23.62 15.55 -73.40
N LEU A 165 24.45 16.57 -73.12
CA LEU A 165 24.33 17.40 -71.92
C LEU A 165 23.00 18.16 -71.89
N THR A 166 22.57 18.74 -73.02
CA THR A 166 21.27 19.43 -73.13
C THR A 166 20.10 18.49 -72.81
N LEU A 167 20.15 17.22 -73.27
CA LEU A 167 19.11 16.24 -72.96
C LEU A 167 19.09 15.86 -71.47
N ILE A 168 20.24 15.65 -70.84
CA ILE A 168 20.31 15.28 -69.41
C ILE A 168 19.88 16.46 -68.51
N GLU A 169 20.22 17.70 -68.88
CA GLU A 169 19.74 18.91 -68.19
C GLU A 169 18.22 19.05 -68.26
N ARG A 170 17.62 18.82 -69.44
CA ARG A 170 16.16 18.81 -69.61
C ARG A 170 15.48 17.71 -68.80
N GLU A 171 16.03 16.50 -68.77
CA GLU A 171 15.52 15.40 -67.93
C GLU A 171 15.62 15.72 -66.43
N ARG A 172 16.67 16.41 -65.97
CA ARG A 172 16.77 16.93 -64.59
C ARG A 172 15.75 18.03 -64.27
N GLY A 173 15.27 18.75 -65.29
CA GLY A 173 14.13 19.67 -65.23
C GLY A 173 12.76 18.97 -65.19
N GLY A 174 12.68 17.70 -65.60
CA GLY A 174 11.45 16.90 -65.66
C GLY A 174 10.88 16.69 -67.07
N ASP A 175 11.58 17.12 -68.13
CA ASP A 175 11.16 16.86 -69.50
C ASP A 175 11.29 15.36 -69.85
N ALA A 176 10.36 14.86 -70.67
CA ALA A 176 10.50 13.55 -71.30
C ALA A 176 11.56 13.59 -72.40
N VAL A 177 12.60 12.75 -72.28
CA VAL A 177 13.72 12.67 -73.25
C VAL A 177 13.89 11.25 -73.82
N ASP A 178 14.60 11.15 -74.94
CA ASP A 178 14.90 9.87 -75.58
C ASP A 178 16.06 9.15 -74.86
N ILE A 179 15.72 8.44 -73.78
CA ILE A 179 16.65 7.63 -72.99
C ILE A 179 17.34 6.55 -73.85
N SER A 180 16.68 6.08 -74.93
CA SER A 180 17.27 5.07 -75.82
C SER A 180 18.41 5.64 -76.67
N LEU A 181 18.25 6.89 -77.13
CA LEU A 181 19.26 7.66 -77.84
C LEU A 181 20.44 8.03 -76.92
N LEU A 182 20.16 8.51 -75.70
CA LEU A 182 21.16 8.77 -74.67
C LEU A 182 22.01 7.52 -74.41
N LYS A 183 21.37 6.38 -74.12
CA LYS A 183 22.04 5.10 -73.83
C LYS A 183 22.89 4.60 -75.00
N SER A 184 22.41 4.74 -76.24
CA SER A 184 23.14 4.30 -77.43
C SER A 184 24.37 5.16 -77.72
N LEU A 185 24.24 6.49 -77.64
CA LEU A 185 25.34 7.42 -77.91
C LEU A 185 26.37 7.48 -76.76
N LEU A 186 25.96 7.40 -75.50
CA LEU A 186 26.92 7.31 -74.40
C LEU A 186 27.69 5.98 -74.44
N ARG A 187 26.99 4.87 -74.78
CA ARG A 187 27.64 3.60 -75.06
C ARG A 187 28.61 3.69 -76.24
N MET A 188 28.26 4.38 -77.33
CA MET A 188 29.18 4.65 -78.45
C MET A 188 30.46 5.34 -77.96
N LEU A 189 30.35 6.36 -77.09
CA LEU A 189 31.54 7.04 -76.55
C LEU A 189 32.40 6.10 -75.67
N SER A 190 31.80 5.15 -74.93
CA SER A 190 32.54 4.12 -74.17
C SER A 190 33.15 3.05 -75.06
N ASP A 191 32.39 2.49 -76.02
CA ASP A 191 32.85 1.49 -76.99
C ASP A 191 33.98 2.06 -77.90
N LEU A 192 34.00 3.39 -78.13
CA LEU A 192 35.09 4.11 -78.82
C LEU A 192 36.21 4.62 -77.88
N GLN A 193 36.16 4.35 -76.57
CA GLN A 193 37.18 4.75 -75.58
C GLN A 193 37.40 6.28 -75.45
N ILE A 194 36.36 7.10 -75.64
CA ILE A 194 36.45 8.58 -75.62
C ILE A 194 35.48 9.23 -74.62
N TYR A 195 34.68 8.44 -73.91
CA TYR A 195 33.67 8.90 -72.94
C TYR A 195 34.27 9.82 -71.86
N GLN A 196 35.42 9.45 -71.28
CA GLN A 196 35.99 10.18 -70.13
C GLN A 196 36.48 11.58 -70.53
N ASP A 197 37.32 11.66 -71.57
CA ASP A 197 37.93 12.92 -72.03
C ASP A 197 36.91 13.84 -72.72
N ALA A 198 36.00 13.30 -73.53
CA ALA A 198 35.07 14.10 -74.32
C ALA A 198 33.81 14.52 -73.54
N PHE A 199 33.24 13.62 -72.74
CA PHE A 199 31.93 13.79 -72.11
C PHE A 199 32.00 13.93 -70.58
N GLU A 200 32.63 12.98 -69.87
CA GLU A 200 32.52 12.85 -68.41
C GLU A 200 32.95 14.12 -67.67
N HIS A 201 34.11 14.69 -68.00
CA HIS A 201 34.59 15.93 -67.38
C HIS A 201 33.63 17.11 -67.58
N LYS A 202 33.07 17.28 -68.79
CA LYS A 202 32.08 18.33 -69.08
C LYS A 202 30.74 18.07 -68.36
N PHE A 203 30.31 16.81 -68.29
CA PHE A 203 29.10 16.38 -67.58
C PHE A 203 29.18 16.66 -66.09
N LEU A 204 30.32 16.34 -65.45
CA LEU A 204 30.55 16.63 -64.04
C LEU A 204 30.60 18.14 -63.77
N GLN A 205 31.27 18.93 -64.63
CA GLN A 205 31.29 20.40 -64.50
C GLN A 205 29.90 21.04 -64.67
N ALA A 206 29.09 20.56 -65.61
CA ALA A 206 27.70 21.02 -65.78
C ALA A 206 26.84 20.65 -64.55
N THR A 207 27.00 19.42 -64.04
CA THR A 207 26.31 18.92 -62.86
C THR A 207 26.67 19.70 -61.59
N GLU A 208 27.95 20.05 -61.41
CA GLU A 208 28.42 20.87 -60.31
C GLU A 208 27.77 22.25 -60.29
N ARG A 209 27.75 22.94 -61.44
CA ARG A 209 27.12 24.27 -61.58
C ARG A 209 25.63 24.22 -61.25
N LEU A 210 24.92 23.22 -61.79
CA LEU A 210 23.49 23.01 -61.57
C LEU A 210 23.18 22.82 -60.07
N TYR A 211 23.83 21.85 -59.41
CA TYR A 211 23.53 21.57 -58.01
C TYR A 211 24.06 22.62 -57.03
N CYS A 212 25.13 23.35 -57.37
CA CYS A 212 25.57 24.50 -56.58
C CYS A 212 24.49 25.60 -56.54
N ALA A 213 23.93 25.95 -57.71
CA ALA A 213 22.84 26.92 -57.81
C ALA A 213 21.53 26.42 -57.17
N GLU A 214 21.18 25.14 -57.38
CA GLU A 214 19.99 24.53 -56.81
C GLU A 214 20.05 24.46 -55.28
N GLY A 215 21.19 24.04 -54.72
CA GLY A 215 21.41 24.00 -53.27
C GLY A 215 21.34 25.38 -52.62
N GLN A 216 22.08 26.36 -53.16
CA GLN A 216 22.06 27.74 -52.64
C GLN A 216 20.67 28.39 -52.68
N ARG A 217 19.87 28.12 -53.72
CA ARG A 217 18.51 28.65 -53.85
C ARG A 217 17.57 27.98 -52.85
N LEU A 218 17.49 26.64 -52.87
CA LEU A 218 16.54 25.89 -52.05
C LEU A 218 16.86 25.96 -50.55
N MET A 219 18.12 26.13 -50.14
CA MET A 219 18.47 26.39 -48.73
C MET A 219 17.91 27.72 -48.20
N ARG A 220 17.64 28.70 -49.06
CA ARG A 220 16.97 29.96 -48.69
C ARG A 220 15.46 29.74 -48.66
N GLU A 221 14.90 29.28 -49.78
CA GLU A 221 13.45 29.18 -50.04
C GLU A 221 12.72 28.13 -49.17
N LEU A 222 13.33 26.96 -48.92
CA LEU A 222 12.65 25.83 -48.27
C LEU A 222 12.90 25.75 -46.76
N ALA A 223 11.97 25.09 -46.06
CA ALA A 223 12.23 24.59 -44.71
C ALA A 223 13.14 23.34 -44.78
N VAL A 224 13.98 23.15 -43.76
CA VAL A 224 14.97 22.04 -43.72
C VAL A 224 14.38 20.64 -44.00
N PRO A 225 13.20 20.24 -43.47
CA PRO A 225 12.58 18.96 -43.84
C PRO A 225 12.34 18.78 -45.35
N GLN A 226 11.86 19.84 -46.02
CA GLN A 226 11.57 19.84 -47.45
C GLN A 226 12.87 19.80 -48.26
N TYR A 227 13.90 20.52 -47.81
CA TYR A 227 15.23 20.50 -48.42
C TYR A 227 15.85 19.09 -48.35
N LEU A 228 15.86 18.44 -47.17
CA LEU A 228 16.41 17.09 -47.01
C LEU A 228 15.69 16.05 -47.88
N ALA A 229 14.36 16.12 -47.96
CA ALA A 229 13.57 15.26 -48.84
C ALA A 229 13.86 15.50 -50.33
N HIS A 230 14.16 16.75 -50.71
CA HIS A 230 14.58 17.09 -52.07
C HIS A 230 15.98 16.56 -52.40
N VAL A 231 16.94 16.62 -51.47
CA VAL A 231 18.27 16.02 -51.69
C VAL A 231 18.19 14.49 -51.78
N GLU A 232 17.37 13.83 -50.96
CA GLU A 232 17.10 12.38 -51.09
C GLU A 232 16.50 12.05 -52.46
N LYS A 233 15.56 12.86 -52.95
CA LYS A 233 15.00 12.74 -54.30
C LYS A 233 16.09 12.87 -55.38
N ARG A 234 16.92 13.92 -55.36
CA ARG A 234 17.98 14.11 -56.36
C ARG A 234 19.03 12.98 -56.34
N LEU A 235 19.43 12.51 -55.16
CA LEU A 235 20.34 11.37 -55.03
C LEU A 235 19.74 10.07 -55.61
N ARG A 236 18.42 9.89 -55.53
CA ARG A 236 17.71 8.77 -56.16
C ARG A 236 17.72 8.89 -57.68
N GLU A 237 17.30 10.04 -58.21
CA GLU A 237 17.27 10.32 -59.66
C GLU A 237 18.64 10.10 -60.32
N GLU A 238 19.74 10.58 -59.70
CA GLU A 238 21.09 10.39 -60.25
C GLU A 238 21.57 8.93 -60.15
N ASN A 239 21.16 8.16 -59.15
CA ASN A 239 21.41 6.71 -59.11
C ASN A 239 20.58 5.95 -60.16
N GLU A 240 19.38 6.42 -60.49
CA GLU A 240 18.57 5.88 -61.58
C GLU A 240 19.24 6.17 -62.94
N ARG A 241 19.73 7.39 -63.19
CA ARG A 241 20.52 7.74 -64.39
C ARG A 241 21.76 6.84 -64.59
N LEU A 242 22.48 6.57 -63.49
CA LEU A 242 23.61 5.64 -63.45
C LEU A 242 23.24 4.18 -63.76
N LEU A 243 21.99 3.77 -63.52
CA LEU A 243 21.50 2.45 -63.90
C LEU A 243 20.99 2.41 -65.35
N HIS A 244 20.47 3.53 -65.86
CA HIS A 244 19.80 3.59 -67.15
C HIS A 244 20.75 3.82 -68.33
N TYR A 245 21.65 4.81 -68.28
CA TYR A 245 22.38 5.25 -69.48
C TYR A 245 23.81 5.78 -69.30
N LEU A 246 24.25 6.14 -68.09
CA LEU A 246 25.64 6.59 -67.84
C LEU A 246 26.61 5.39 -67.72
N ASP A 247 27.90 5.65 -67.90
CA ASP A 247 28.94 4.64 -67.69
C ASP A 247 29.19 4.38 -66.18
N PRO A 248 29.40 3.12 -65.74
CA PRO A 248 29.70 2.80 -64.35
C PRO A 248 30.90 3.55 -63.74
N CYS A 249 31.90 3.98 -64.53
CA CYS A 249 33.04 4.75 -63.99
C CYS A 249 32.62 6.09 -63.36
N THR A 250 31.59 6.73 -63.91
CA THR A 250 31.07 8.04 -63.48
C THR A 250 30.42 8.01 -62.09
N LYS A 251 30.00 6.83 -61.62
CA LYS A 251 29.20 6.67 -60.38
C LYS A 251 29.79 7.39 -59.16
N TRP A 252 31.10 7.22 -58.93
CA TRP A 252 31.73 7.79 -57.74
C TRP A 252 31.84 9.33 -57.83
N GLN A 253 32.33 9.85 -58.96
CA GLN A 253 32.53 11.29 -59.16
C GLN A 253 31.20 12.07 -59.20
N LEU A 254 30.16 11.49 -59.82
CA LEU A 254 28.83 12.08 -59.89
C LEU A 254 28.20 12.20 -58.50
N ILE A 255 28.06 11.07 -57.78
CA ILE A 255 27.40 11.07 -56.47
C ILE A 255 28.17 11.93 -55.46
N HIS A 256 29.51 11.88 -55.45
CA HIS A 256 30.34 12.77 -54.64
C HIS A 256 30.12 14.26 -54.97
N THR A 257 29.91 14.62 -56.25
CA THR A 257 29.61 16.00 -56.64
C THR A 257 28.23 16.45 -56.18
N VAL A 258 27.21 15.59 -56.27
CA VAL A 258 25.86 15.87 -55.77
C VAL A 258 25.85 16.00 -54.24
N GLU A 259 26.47 15.06 -53.53
CA GLU A 259 26.59 15.08 -52.06
C GLU A 259 27.39 16.30 -51.58
N ARG A 260 28.45 16.70 -52.28
CA ARG A 260 29.18 17.94 -51.98
C ARG A 260 28.29 19.18 -52.11
N GLN A 261 27.71 19.39 -53.29
CA GLN A 261 26.98 20.63 -53.59
C GLN A 261 25.61 20.76 -52.89
N LEU A 262 24.97 19.63 -52.55
CA LEU A 262 23.66 19.63 -51.86
C LEU A 262 23.73 19.36 -50.35
N LEU A 263 24.81 18.76 -49.82
CA LEU A 263 24.95 18.50 -48.38
C LEU A 263 26.19 19.17 -47.78
N SER A 264 27.40 18.86 -48.27
CA SER A 264 28.66 19.29 -47.62
C SER A 264 28.78 20.80 -47.48
N GLU A 265 28.51 21.56 -48.54
CA GLU A 265 28.56 23.04 -48.50
C GLU A 265 27.47 23.67 -47.61
N HIS A 266 26.47 22.90 -47.18
CA HIS A 266 25.27 23.38 -46.48
C HIS A 266 25.08 22.81 -45.05
N VAL A 267 25.97 21.93 -44.56
CA VAL A 267 25.90 21.29 -43.22
C VAL A 267 25.55 22.29 -42.12
N SER A 268 26.34 23.35 -41.96
CA SER A 268 26.15 24.36 -40.90
C SER A 268 24.82 25.13 -41.07
N GLY A 269 24.44 25.45 -42.31
CA GLY A 269 23.18 26.14 -42.62
C GLY A 269 21.95 25.28 -42.32
N VAL A 270 22.00 23.98 -42.61
CA VAL A 270 20.94 23.00 -42.28
C VAL A 270 20.78 22.85 -40.76
N LEU A 271 21.87 22.69 -40.02
CA LEU A 271 21.82 22.50 -38.57
C LEU A 271 21.34 23.76 -37.84
N SER A 272 21.90 24.92 -38.17
CA SER A 272 21.53 26.20 -37.55
C SER A 272 20.10 26.67 -37.89
N LYS A 273 19.63 26.47 -39.12
CA LYS A 273 18.26 26.83 -39.54
C LYS A 273 17.20 25.84 -39.02
N GLY A 274 17.56 24.56 -38.84
CA GLY A 274 16.60 23.47 -38.72
C GLY A 274 16.61 22.64 -37.44
N LEU A 275 17.77 22.40 -36.80
CA LEU A 275 17.89 21.29 -35.83
C LEU A 275 16.99 21.48 -34.60
N GLU A 276 16.90 22.69 -34.04
CA GLU A 276 16.05 22.94 -32.87
C GLU A 276 14.58 22.65 -33.18
N SER A 277 14.06 23.14 -34.32
CA SER A 277 12.67 22.87 -34.76
C SER A 277 12.40 21.40 -35.07
N LEU A 278 13.41 20.65 -35.54
CA LEU A 278 13.33 19.19 -35.70
C LEU A 278 13.28 18.45 -34.36
N MET A 279 14.01 18.93 -33.36
CA MET A 279 14.16 18.31 -32.05
C MET A 279 13.06 18.70 -31.04
N ASP A 280 12.38 19.84 -31.24
CA ASP A 280 11.21 20.24 -30.45
C ASP A 280 9.91 19.62 -30.98
N GLY A 281 9.83 19.32 -32.28
CA GLY A 281 8.65 18.69 -32.90
C GLY A 281 8.70 17.15 -32.94
N PRO A 282 7.57 16.46 -33.21
CA PRO A 282 7.51 15.01 -33.38
C PRO A 282 8.06 14.52 -34.74
N ARG A 283 9.20 15.06 -35.17
CA ARG A 283 9.76 14.93 -36.53
C ARG A 283 10.80 13.81 -36.67
N LEU A 284 10.52 12.64 -36.08
CA LEU A 284 11.46 11.50 -36.05
C LEU A 284 11.91 11.04 -37.45
N ARG A 285 11.03 11.09 -38.46
CA ARG A 285 11.38 10.77 -39.86
C ARG A 285 12.40 11.77 -40.41
N ASP A 286 12.13 13.07 -40.27
CA ASP A 286 13.00 14.14 -40.77
C ASP A 286 14.39 14.06 -40.11
N LEU A 287 14.45 13.73 -38.81
CA LEU A 287 15.70 13.50 -38.05
C LEU A 287 16.46 12.24 -38.53
N ALA A 288 15.76 11.16 -38.88
CA ALA A 288 16.38 9.96 -39.44
C ALA A 288 16.95 10.22 -40.85
N THR A 289 16.22 10.96 -41.70
CA THR A 289 16.72 11.41 -43.01
C THR A 289 17.91 12.36 -42.86
N LEU A 290 17.90 13.30 -41.91
CA LEU A 290 19.04 14.16 -41.58
C LEU A 290 20.29 13.33 -41.23
N TYR A 291 20.18 12.37 -40.31
CA TYR A 291 21.28 11.49 -39.92
C TYR A 291 21.79 10.62 -41.09
N SER A 292 20.90 10.06 -41.90
CA SER A 292 21.23 9.24 -43.07
C SER A 292 21.92 10.01 -44.20
N LEU A 293 21.59 11.29 -44.37
CA LEU A 293 22.28 12.17 -45.32
C LEU A 293 23.63 12.64 -44.75
N PHE A 294 23.70 12.96 -43.46
CA PHE A 294 24.90 13.49 -42.82
C PHE A 294 25.97 12.42 -42.54
N SER A 295 25.63 11.13 -42.63
CA SER A 295 26.61 10.02 -42.59
C SER A 295 27.39 9.85 -43.90
N ARG A 296 26.92 10.44 -45.01
CA ARG A 296 27.62 10.48 -46.31
C ARG A 296 28.67 11.59 -46.37
N VAL A 297 28.44 12.67 -45.62
CA VAL A 297 29.30 13.85 -45.59
C VAL A 297 30.46 13.62 -44.62
N LYS A 298 31.70 13.89 -45.09
CA LYS A 298 32.88 13.90 -44.21
C LYS A 298 32.64 14.87 -43.05
N ASP A 299 32.79 14.39 -41.83
CA ASP A 299 32.53 15.13 -40.59
C ASP A 299 31.08 15.63 -40.39
N GLY A 300 30.12 15.25 -41.23
CA GLY A 300 28.71 15.61 -41.07
C GLY A 300 28.10 15.11 -39.75
N LEU A 301 28.43 13.88 -39.33
CA LEU A 301 28.06 13.35 -38.02
C LEU A 301 28.86 13.95 -36.85
N THR A 302 30.02 14.58 -37.10
CA THR A 302 30.71 15.40 -36.10
C THR A 302 29.86 16.64 -35.81
N GLU A 303 29.51 17.40 -36.85
CA GLU A 303 28.77 18.64 -36.69
C GLU A 303 27.33 18.45 -36.18
N LEU A 304 26.62 17.42 -36.65
CA LEU A 304 25.30 17.06 -36.11
C LEU A 304 25.38 16.73 -34.61
N CYS A 305 26.43 16.02 -34.17
CA CYS A 305 26.62 15.68 -32.75
C CYS A 305 26.99 16.91 -31.90
N ASN A 306 27.78 17.83 -32.45
CA ASN A 306 28.13 19.11 -31.82
C ASN A 306 26.88 20.00 -31.61
N HIS A 307 26.04 20.14 -32.64
CA HIS A 307 24.81 20.92 -32.56
C HIS A 307 23.75 20.26 -31.66
N PHE A 308 23.66 18.91 -31.67
CA PHE A 308 22.83 18.14 -30.74
C PHE A 308 23.25 18.36 -29.28
N ASN A 309 24.56 18.35 -28.99
CA ASN A 309 25.11 18.66 -27.66
C ASN A 309 24.70 20.08 -27.20
N ALA A 310 24.86 21.07 -28.09
CA ALA A 310 24.51 22.46 -27.83
C ALA A 310 23.00 22.64 -27.57
N TYR A 311 22.12 22.00 -28.36
CA TYR A 311 20.68 22.01 -28.14
C TYR A 311 20.30 21.40 -26.78
N ILE A 312 20.87 20.24 -26.41
CA ILE A 312 20.59 19.62 -25.10
C ILE A 312 21.02 20.55 -23.96
N LYS A 313 22.22 21.12 -24.04
CA LYS A 313 22.71 22.09 -23.05
C LYS A 313 21.83 23.34 -22.98
N LYS A 314 21.36 23.87 -24.12
CA LYS A 314 20.48 25.05 -24.21
C LYS A 314 19.11 24.78 -23.59
N LYS A 315 18.42 23.71 -24.01
CA LYS A 315 17.06 23.38 -23.55
C LYS A 315 17.04 22.85 -22.12
N GLY A 316 17.98 21.99 -21.74
CA GLY A 316 18.12 21.52 -20.36
C GLY A 316 18.40 22.65 -19.36
N ARG A 317 19.12 23.70 -19.77
CA ARG A 317 19.40 24.88 -18.95
C ARG A 317 18.14 25.67 -18.57
N THR A 318 17.12 25.77 -19.43
CA THR A 318 15.87 26.47 -19.08
C THR A 318 15.06 25.69 -18.05
N ILE A 319 15.05 24.35 -18.14
CA ILE A 319 14.40 23.46 -17.17
C ILE A 319 15.01 23.63 -15.77
N VAL A 320 16.33 23.75 -15.65
CA VAL A 320 17.01 23.73 -14.33
C VAL A 320 17.25 25.10 -13.69
N ILE A 321 17.44 26.19 -14.45
CA ILE A 321 17.82 27.50 -13.87
C ILE A 321 16.64 28.26 -13.26
N GLU A 322 15.46 28.20 -13.88
CA GLU A 322 14.30 29.03 -13.53
C GLU A 322 13.63 28.58 -12.21
N PRO A 323 13.66 29.35 -11.11
CA PRO A 323 13.14 28.91 -9.81
C PRO A 323 11.64 28.63 -9.78
N GLU A 324 10.88 29.24 -10.70
CA GLU A 324 9.43 29.03 -10.81
C GLU A 324 9.08 27.60 -11.26
N ARG A 325 10.00 26.95 -12.00
CA ARG A 325 9.88 25.58 -12.51
C ARG A 325 10.35 24.51 -11.53
N ASP A 326 10.81 24.87 -10.33
CA ASP A 326 11.27 23.92 -9.29
C ASP A 326 10.24 22.82 -8.97
N LYS A 327 8.94 23.09 -9.17
CA LYS A 327 7.85 22.11 -8.93
C LYS A 327 7.74 21.05 -10.01
N THR A 328 8.12 21.35 -11.25
CA THR A 328 7.96 20.49 -12.43
C THR A 328 9.30 19.98 -12.97
N MET A 329 10.41 20.64 -12.65
CA MET A 329 11.78 20.35 -13.10
C MET A 329 12.10 18.85 -13.20
N VAL A 330 11.85 18.06 -12.15
CA VAL A 330 12.21 16.63 -12.16
C VAL A 330 11.37 15.83 -13.17
N ALA A 331 10.08 16.16 -13.33
CA ALA A 331 9.24 15.53 -14.35
C ALA A 331 9.66 15.96 -15.77
N GLU A 332 9.92 17.25 -15.98
CA GLU A 332 10.41 17.78 -17.27
C GLU A 332 11.78 17.19 -17.66
N LEU A 333 12.68 16.95 -16.70
CA LEU A 333 13.97 16.28 -16.95
C LEU A 333 13.81 14.81 -17.32
N LEU A 334 12.84 14.10 -16.73
CA LEU A 334 12.52 12.72 -17.08
C LEU A 334 11.93 12.64 -18.50
N GLU A 335 10.96 13.49 -18.81
CA GLU A 335 10.33 13.58 -20.14
C GLU A 335 11.34 13.98 -21.22
N PHE A 336 12.17 15.00 -20.97
CA PHE A 336 13.21 15.42 -21.92
C PHE A 336 14.28 14.35 -22.15
N LYS A 337 14.65 13.60 -21.11
CA LYS A 337 15.57 12.45 -21.24
C LYS A 337 14.95 11.34 -22.10
N GLU A 338 13.67 11.03 -21.90
CA GLU A 338 12.93 10.02 -22.66
C GLU A 338 12.71 10.43 -24.13
N GLN A 339 12.45 11.72 -24.39
CA GLN A 339 12.41 12.28 -25.75
C GLN A 339 13.74 12.05 -26.48
N LEU A 340 14.86 12.32 -25.82
CA LEU A 340 16.20 12.21 -26.40
C LEU A 340 16.67 10.75 -26.55
N ASP A 341 16.36 9.87 -25.60
CA ASP A 341 16.60 8.42 -25.73
C ASP A 341 15.85 7.84 -26.94
N ASN A 342 14.61 8.27 -27.16
CA ASN A 342 13.83 7.88 -28.33
C ASN A 342 14.49 8.35 -29.64
N VAL A 343 14.90 9.62 -29.74
CA VAL A 343 15.60 10.15 -30.93
C VAL A 343 16.91 9.41 -31.18
N VAL A 344 17.75 9.20 -30.17
CA VAL A 344 19.03 8.49 -30.35
C VAL A 344 18.82 7.02 -30.72
N SER A 345 17.80 6.36 -30.17
CA SER A 345 17.49 4.95 -30.47
C SER A 345 16.79 4.74 -31.81
N THR A 346 16.01 5.69 -32.32
CA THR A 346 15.21 5.52 -33.56
C THR A 346 15.80 6.26 -34.76
N CYS A 347 16.22 7.51 -34.59
CA CYS A 347 16.77 8.34 -35.67
C CYS A 347 18.27 8.11 -35.86
N PHE A 348 19.04 8.07 -34.76
CA PHE A 348 20.51 8.01 -34.79
C PHE A 348 21.08 6.61 -34.57
N GLN A 349 20.27 5.56 -34.78
CA GLN A 349 20.70 4.16 -34.84
C GLN A 349 21.50 3.68 -33.60
N ARG A 350 21.23 4.25 -32.41
CA ARG A 350 21.96 4.00 -31.14
C ARG A 350 23.47 4.32 -31.20
N ASN A 351 23.89 5.25 -32.05
CA ASN A 351 25.29 5.65 -32.20
C ASN A 351 25.92 6.11 -30.86
N ASP A 352 26.97 5.42 -30.43
CA ASP A 352 27.66 5.66 -29.15
C ASP A 352 28.15 7.09 -28.95
N ARG A 353 28.52 7.79 -30.03
CA ARG A 353 28.96 9.19 -29.97
C ARG A 353 27.82 10.11 -29.51
N PHE A 354 26.60 9.85 -29.96
CA PHE A 354 25.40 10.58 -29.53
C PHE A 354 24.97 10.17 -28.12
N LEU A 355 25.10 8.89 -27.75
CA LEU A 355 24.88 8.43 -26.37
C LEU A 355 25.90 9.02 -25.39
N TYR A 356 27.15 9.21 -25.79
CA TYR A 356 28.18 9.90 -24.98
C TYR A 356 27.90 11.41 -24.89
N SER A 357 27.66 12.07 -26.03
CA SER A 357 27.35 13.51 -26.11
C SER A 357 26.11 13.88 -25.28
N MET A 358 25.05 13.06 -25.30
CA MET A 358 23.89 13.24 -24.44
C MET A 358 24.23 13.11 -22.95
N ARG A 359 25.04 12.11 -22.55
CA ARG A 359 25.44 11.93 -21.14
C ARG A 359 26.25 13.12 -20.63
N GLU A 360 27.23 13.58 -21.40
CA GLU A 360 28.03 14.77 -21.08
C GLU A 360 27.15 16.03 -21.01
N ALA A 361 26.22 16.21 -21.96
CA ALA A 361 25.32 17.35 -21.96
C ALA A 361 24.40 17.40 -20.73
N PHE A 362 23.82 16.26 -20.33
CA PHE A 362 23.00 16.15 -19.11
C PHE A 362 23.80 16.47 -17.85
N GLU A 363 24.97 15.88 -17.68
CA GLU A 363 25.85 16.16 -16.54
C GLU A 363 26.27 17.63 -16.50
N HIS A 364 26.63 18.20 -17.66
CA HIS A 364 27.01 19.61 -17.77
C HIS A 364 25.87 20.57 -17.39
N PHE A 365 24.66 20.42 -17.94
CA PHE A 365 23.58 21.38 -17.67
C PHE A 365 22.97 21.21 -16.27
N ILE A 366 22.78 19.98 -15.77
CA ILE A 366 22.20 19.74 -14.45
C ILE A 366 23.04 20.41 -13.35
N ASN A 367 24.37 20.30 -13.41
CA ASN A 367 25.24 20.84 -12.37
C ASN A 367 25.49 22.36 -12.46
N GLN A 368 24.92 23.07 -13.45
CA GLN A 368 24.99 24.54 -13.47
C GLN A 368 24.26 25.18 -12.28
N ARG A 369 23.19 24.55 -11.77
CA ARG A 369 22.50 24.99 -10.55
C ARG A 369 22.95 24.13 -9.38
N GLN A 370 23.87 24.67 -8.58
CA GLN A 370 24.44 23.95 -7.43
C GLN A 370 23.36 23.51 -6.44
N ASN A 371 23.48 22.27 -5.93
CA ASN A 371 22.65 21.62 -4.91
C ASN A 371 21.15 21.42 -5.24
N LYS A 372 20.46 22.36 -5.88
CA LYS A 372 18.99 22.33 -6.04
C LYS A 372 18.45 21.08 -6.77
N PRO A 373 19.04 20.59 -7.88
CA PRO A 373 18.55 19.38 -8.54
C PRO A 373 18.63 18.13 -7.64
N ALA A 374 19.64 18.04 -6.77
CA ALA A 374 19.76 16.95 -5.79
C ALA A 374 18.63 16.98 -4.74
N GLU A 375 18.35 18.17 -4.19
CA GLU A 375 17.22 18.38 -3.27
C GLU A 375 15.89 18.01 -3.93
N LEU A 376 15.62 18.57 -5.12
CA LEU A 376 14.35 18.36 -5.80
C LEU A 376 14.14 16.90 -6.22
N ILE A 377 15.21 16.19 -6.62
CA ILE A 377 15.15 14.76 -6.92
C ILE A 377 14.92 13.92 -5.65
N ALA A 378 15.53 14.27 -4.51
CA ALA A 378 15.22 13.63 -3.22
C ALA A 378 13.74 13.83 -2.82
N LYS A 379 13.23 15.06 -2.94
CA LYS A 379 11.82 15.41 -2.65
C LYS A 379 10.83 14.76 -3.62
N PHE A 380 11.20 14.57 -4.89
CA PHE A 380 10.38 13.86 -5.87
C PHE A 380 10.28 12.36 -5.56
N VAL A 381 11.40 11.72 -5.15
CA VAL A 381 11.39 10.33 -4.68
C VAL A 381 10.54 10.19 -3.42
N ASP A 382 10.69 11.08 -2.43
CA ASP A 382 9.85 11.07 -1.23
C ASP A 382 8.35 11.22 -1.56
N LEU A 383 7.98 12.14 -2.47
CA LEU A 383 6.61 12.30 -2.92
C LEU A 383 6.03 11.01 -3.51
N LYS A 384 6.83 10.26 -4.30
CA LYS A 384 6.40 9.01 -4.94
C LYS A 384 6.39 7.81 -3.99
N LEU A 385 7.25 7.80 -2.95
CA LEU A 385 7.29 6.77 -1.91
C LEU A 385 6.32 7.00 -0.74
N ARG A 386 5.51 8.08 -0.75
CA ARG A 386 4.52 8.35 0.32
C ARG A 386 3.21 7.56 0.14
N ALA A 387 2.76 6.94 1.22
CA ALA A 387 1.48 6.26 1.35
C ALA A 387 0.31 7.21 1.02
N GLY A 388 -0.32 6.97 -0.15
CA GLY A 388 -1.34 7.86 -0.73
C GLY A 388 -1.20 8.02 -2.24
N ASN A 389 0.00 7.77 -2.80
CA ASN A 389 0.28 7.74 -4.24
C ASN A 389 -0.38 6.52 -4.92
N LYS A 390 -1.72 6.48 -4.98
CA LYS A 390 -2.53 5.35 -5.49
C LYS A 390 -2.55 5.19 -7.01
N GLU A 391 -1.85 6.06 -7.74
CA GLU A 391 -1.93 6.17 -9.20
C GLU A 391 -0.90 5.31 -9.95
N ALA A 392 -0.01 4.61 -9.23
CA ALA A 392 1.00 3.73 -9.82
C ALA A 392 1.01 2.36 -9.14
N THR A 393 1.15 1.30 -9.94
CA THR A 393 1.49 -0.05 -9.48
C THR A 393 2.94 -0.12 -8.98
N GLU A 394 3.30 -1.19 -8.26
CA GLU A 394 4.69 -1.38 -7.81
C GLU A 394 5.67 -1.52 -8.99
N GLU A 395 5.26 -2.09 -10.13
CA GLU A 395 6.11 -2.13 -11.33
C GLU A 395 6.33 -0.74 -11.94
N GLU A 396 5.31 0.10 -12.00
CA GLU A 396 5.42 1.48 -12.52
C GLU A 396 6.25 2.36 -11.59
N LEU A 397 6.12 2.15 -10.28
CA LEU A 397 6.97 2.78 -9.27
C LEU A 397 8.43 2.35 -9.44
N GLU A 398 8.72 1.06 -9.56
CA GLU A 398 10.08 0.54 -9.76
C GLU A 398 10.71 1.06 -11.07
N ARG A 399 9.97 1.03 -12.19
CA ARG A 399 10.39 1.65 -13.47
C ARG A 399 10.66 3.15 -13.34
N LEU A 400 9.86 3.86 -12.55
CA LEU A 400 10.06 5.29 -12.28
C LEU A 400 11.31 5.52 -11.41
N LEU A 401 11.55 4.69 -10.40
CA LEU A 401 12.77 4.75 -9.59
C LEU A 401 14.01 4.53 -10.47
N ASP A 402 14.01 3.57 -11.41
CA ASP A 402 15.12 3.39 -12.35
C ASP A 402 15.34 4.60 -13.26
N LYS A 403 14.27 5.20 -13.81
CA LYS A 403 14.39 6.46 -14.58
C LYS A 403 14.96 7.61 -13.73
N ILE A 404 14.58 7.73 -12.45
CA ILE A 404 15.15 8.71 -11.52
C ILE A 404 16.62 8.41 -11.24
N MET A 405 17.00 7.14 -11.08
CA MET A 405 18.40 6.75 -10.85
C MET A 405 19.30 7.06 -12.06
N VAL A 406 18.76 7.04 -13.28
CA VAL A 406 19.47 7.57 -14.48
C VAL A 406 19.79 9.06 -14.31
N LEU A 407 18.85 9.88 -13.85
CA LEU A 407 19.13 11.31 -13.58
C LEU A 407 20.09 11.50 -12.41
N PHE A 408 19.96 10.72 -11.34
CA PHE A 408 20.83 10.77 -10.15
C PHE A 408 22.31 10.57 -10.47
N ARG A 409 22.65 9.72 -11.46
CA ARG A 409 24.04 9.53 -11.93
C ARG A 409 24.69 10.84 -12.34
N PHE A 410 23.97 11.69 -13.06
CA PHE A 410 24.46 12.98 -13.58
C PHE A 410 24.65 14.07 -12.51
N ILE A 411 24.22 13.85 -11.26
CA ILE A 411 24.29 14.86 -10.20
C ILE A 411 25.65 14.80 -9.49
N HIS A 412 26.30 15.95 -9.26
CA HIS A 412 27.51 16.05 -8.44
C HIS A 412 27.21 16.16 -6.94
N GLY A 413 26.14 16.89 -6.56
CA GLY A 413 25.71 17.06 -5.15
C GLY A 413 25.00 15.84 -4.53
N LYS A 414 25.57 14.63 -4.65
CA LYS A 414 24.95 13.39 -4.15
C LYS A 414 24.82 13.34 -2.61
N ASP A 415 25.64 14.12 -1.91
CA ASP A 415 25.57 14.36 -0.46
C ASP A 415 24.35 15.21 -0.03
N VAL A 416 23.96 16.18 -0.85
CA VAL A 416 22.71 16.95 -0.67
C VAL A 416 21.51 16.00 -0.79
N PHE A 417 21.53 15.13 -1.81
CA PHE A 417 20.50 14.09 -1.96
C PHE A 417 20.48 13.17 -0.74
N GLU A 418 21.62 12.69 -0.22
CA GLU A 418 21.68 11.87 1.01
C GLU A 418 21.00 12.58 2.19
N ALA A 419 21.31 13.86 2.42
CA ALA A 419 20.81 14.62 3.56
C ALA A 419 19.28 14.80 3.53
N PHE A 420 18.71 15.21 2.39
CA PHE A 420 17.27 15.33 2.22
C PHE A 420 16.58 13.96 2.23
N TYR A 421 17.07 12.99 1.46
CA TYR A 421 16.50 11.64 1.39
C TYR A 421 16.47 10.95 2.76
N LYS A 422 17.54 11.08 3.57
CA LYS A 422 17.64 10.56 4.94
C LYS A 422 16.63 11.20 5.89
N LYS A 423 16.45 12.52 5.80
CA LYS A 423 15.46 13.27 6.60
C LYS A 423 14.05 12.81 6.27
N ASP A 424 13.73 12.71 4.99
CA ASP A 424 12.38 12.35 4.55
C ASP A 424 12.08 10.85 4.75
N LEU A 425 13.07 9.97 4.55
CA LEU A 425 13.00 8.55 4.93
C LEU A 425 12.70 8.40 6.43
N ALA A 426 13.37 9.17 7.30
CA ALA A 426 13.08 9.14 8.73
C ALA A 426 11.63 9.55 9.04
N LYS A 427 11.11 10.58 8.35
CA LYS A 427 9.70 10.99 8.45
C LYS A 427 8.73 9.92 7.91
N ARG A 428 9.07 9.19 6.84
CA ARG A 428 8.24 8.10 6.29
C ARG A 428 8.20 6.87 7.21
N LEU A 429 9.35 6.43 7.74
CA LEU A 429 9.48 5.30 8.66
C LEU A 429 8.74 5.53 9.98
N LEU A 430 9.00 6.64 10.67
CA LEU A 430 8.55 6.84 12.05
C LEU A 430 7.06 7.17 12.19
N VAL A 431 6.39 7.67 11.14
CA VAL A 431 4.98 8.12 11.21
C VAL A 431 4.05 7.26 10.33
N GLY A 432 4.55 6.10 9.87
CA GLY A 432 3.80 5.13 9.07
C GLY A 432 3.28 5.76 7.78
N LYS A 433 4.19 6.17 6.89
CA LYS A 433 3.89 6.83 5.62
C LYS A 433 4.70 6.35 4.41
N SER A 434 5.47 5.27 4.49
CA SER A 434 6.03 4.59 3.31
C SER A 434 4.92 3.88 2.50
N ALA A 435 4.98 3.93 1.17
CA ALA A 435 4.00 3.30 0.27
C ALA A 435 4.12 1.76 0.26
N SER A 436 5.35 1.25 0.22
CA SER A 436 5.71 -0.16 0.32
C SER A 436 7.07 -0.28 1.00
N VAL A 437 7.26 -1.29 1.85
CA VAL A 437 8.56 -1.51 2.55
C VAL A 437 9.61 -1.99 1.56
N ASP A 438 9.20 -2.80 0.59
CA ASP A 438 10.09 -3.41 -0.39
C ASP A 438 10.51 -2.40 -1.48
N ALA A 439 9.65 -1.43 -1.81
CA ALA A 439 10.04 -0.28 -2.64
C ALA A 439 11.12 0.59 -1.96
N GLU A 440 11.06 0.79 -0.64
CA GLU A 440 12.10 1.53 0.09
C GLU A 440 13.41 0.73 0.17
N LYS A 441 13.32 -0.61 0.36
CA LYS A 441 14.50 -1.51 0.31
C LYS A 441 15.10 -1.59 -1.10
N SER A 442 14.28 -1.58 -2.16
CA SER A 442 14.71 -1.47 -3.56
C SER A 442 15.48 -0.17 -3.80
N MET A 443 14.92 0.98 -3.40
CA MET A 443 15.59 2.27 -3.56
C MET A 443 16.95 2.33 -2.82
N LEU A 444 17.05 1.74 -1.63
CA LEU A 444 18.35 1.60 -0.95
C LEU A 444 19.33 0.69 -1.71
N SER A 445 18.85 -0.40 -2.32
CA SER A 445 19.68 -1.28 -3.15
C SER A 445 20.24 -0.54 -4.37
N LYS A 446 19.41 0.23 -5.09
CA LYS A 446 19.83 1.05 -6.23
C LYS A 446 20.84 2.13 -5.81
N LEU A 447 20.61 2.83 -4.69
CA LEU A 447 21.57 3.81 -4.14
C LEU A 447 22.90 3.15 -3.73
N LYS A 448 22.86 1.91 -3.21
CA LYS A 448 24.05 1.13 -2.82
C LYS A 448 24.87 0.70 -4.04
N GLN A 449 24.21 0.33 -5.13
CA GLN A 449 24.84 0.00 -6.41
C GLN A 449 25.57 1.21 -7.02
N GLU A 450 24.95 2.39 -7.02
CA GLU A 450 25.50 3.60 -7.66
C GLU A 450 26.55 4.34 -6.80
N CYS A 451 26.45 4.30 -5.47
CA CYS A 451 27.33 5.08 -4.58
C CYS A 451 28.25 4.27 -3.67
N GLY A 452 28.02 2.95 -3.56
CA GLY A 452 28.73 2.03 -2.66
C GLY A 452 28.19 2.04 -1.22
N GLY A 453 28.40 0.93 -0.50
CA GLY A 453 27.84 0.71 0.83
C GLY A 453 28.21 1.75 1.91
N GLY A 454 29.30 2.52 1.73
CA GLY A 454 29.64 3.62 2.63
C GLY A 454 28.62 4.77 2.61
N PHE A 455 27.93 4.98 1.48
CA PHE A 455 26.87 5.98 1.32
C PHE A 455 25.56 5.52 1.97
N THR A 456 25.17 4.26 1.74
CA THR A 456 23.92 3.71 2.28
C THR A 456 24.01 3.25 3.74
N CYS A 457 25.21 3.12 4.32
CA CYS A 457 25.43 2.61 5.68
C CYS A 457 24.50 3.22 6.75
N LYS A 458 24.33 4.56 6.76
CA LYS A 458 23.42 5.24 7.70
C LYS A 458 21.96 4.87 7.47
N LEU A 459 21.52 4.80 6.21
CA LEU A 459 20.16 4.45 5.82
C LEU A 459 19.84 2.97 6.14
N GLU A 460 20.79 2.07 5.90
CA GLU A 460 20.71 0.66 6.31
C GLU A 460 20.67 0.53 7.85
N GLY A 461 21.40 1.39 8.57
CA GLY A 461 21.34 1.52 10.02
C GLY A 461 19.94 1.91 10.53
N MET A 462 19.28 2.85 9.86
CA MET A 462 17.91 3.25 10.19
C MET A 462 16.91 2.09 10.04
N PHE A 463 17.05 1.25 9.00
CA PHE A 463 16.21 0.05 8.87
C PHE A 463 16.51 -1.00 9.97
N LYS A 464 17.77 -1.21 10.32
CA LYS A 464 18.16 -2.10 11.42
C LYS A 464 17.63 -1.63 12.78
N ASP A 465 17.64 -0.32 13.04
CA ASP A 465 17.03 0.25 14.24
C ASP A 465 15.50 0.01 14.28
N MET A 466 14.81 0.09 13.12
CA MET A 466 13.37 -0.20 13.01
C MET A 466 13.02 -1.68 13.20
N GLU A 467 13.87 -2.59 12.72
CA GLU A 467 13.70 -4.03 12.92
C GLU A 467 14.01 -4.41 14.38
N LEU A 468 15.17 -4.01 14.92
CA LEU A 468 15.56 -4.21 16.33
C LEU A 468 14.54 -3.58 17.32
N SER A 469 13.96 -2.42 16.99
CA SER A 469 12.90 -1.82 17.81
C SER A 469 11.69 -2.74 17.97
N LYS A 470 11.28 -3.47 16.93
CA LYS A 470 10.15 -4.41 17.02
C LYS A 470 10.48 -5.54 18.00
N ASP A 471 11.66 -6.14 17.88
CA ASP A 471 12.12 -7.22 18.75
C ASP A 471 12.21 -6.78 20.21
N ILE A 472 12.64 -5.54 20.46
CA ILE A 472 12.68 -4.94 21.80
C ILE A 472 11.27 -4.69 22.35
N ASN A 473 10.29 -4.25 21.53
CA ASN A 473 8.90 -4.13 21.97
C ASN A 473 8.24 -5.50 22.26
N ILE A 474 8.52 -6.51 21.43
CA ILE A 474 8.08 -7.89 21.67
C ILE A 474 8.65 -8.39 22.99
N THR A 475 9.95 -8.21 23.20
CA THR A 475 10.66 -8.56 24.45
C THR A 475 10.10 -7.81 25.67
N TYR A 476 9.72 -6.54 25.52
CA TYR A 476 9.11 -5.74 26.58
C TYR A 476 7.71 -6.25 26.94
N LYS A 477 6.87 -6.55 25.95
CA LYS A 477 5.53 -7.16 26.17
C LYS A 477 5.65 -8.57 26.78
N GLN A 478 6.61 -9.38 26.34
CA GLN A 478 6.90 -10.70 26.90
C GLN A 478 7.39 -10.65 28.36
N MET A 479 8.13 -9.60 28.76
CA MET A 479 8.59 -9.47 30.15
C MET A 479 7.42 -9.38 31.15
N ALA A 480 6.30 -8.77 30.77
CA ALA A 480 5.11 -8.75 31.60
C ALA A 480 4.52 -10.17 31.78
N SER A 481 4.49 -10.97 30.72
CA SER A 481 4.07 -12.38 30.76
C SER A 481 4.96 -13.22 31.68
N GLN A 482 6.29 -13.11 31.54
CA GLN A 482 7.23 -13.83 32.39
C GLN A 482 7.15 -13.39 33.85
N LEU A 483 6.91 -12.10 34.11
CA LEU A 483 6.73 -11.57 35.47
C LEU A 483 5.45 -12.13 36.11
N TYR A 484 4.35 -12.26 35.34
CA TYR A 484 3.12 -12.91 35.80
C TYR A 484 3.38 -14.38 36.17
N VAL A 485 3.95 -15.17 35.27
CA VAL A 485 4.26 -16.60 35.51
C VAL A 485 5.17 -16.79 36.73
N ASN A 486 6.23 -15.97 36.85
CA ASN A 486 7.13 -16.02 38.01
C ASN A 486 6.39 -15.69 39.32
N LEU A 487 5.45 -14.74 39.29
CA LEU A 487 4.63 -14.39 40.46
C LEU A 487 3.65 -15.51 40.82
N THR A 488 3.00 -16.14 39.83
CA THR A 488 2.14 -17.32 40.04
C THR A 488 2.92 -18.42 40.74
N ASN A 489 4.10 -18.78 40.23
CA ASN A 489 4.93 -19.86 40.79
C ASN A 489 5.38 -19.57 42.24
N LEU A 490 5.70 -18.30 42.56
CA LEU A 490 6.09 -17.90 43.92
C LEU A 490 4.91 -17.97 44.91
N VAL A 491 3.72 -17.51 44.49
CA VAL A 491 2.50 -17.61 45.33
C VAL A 491 2.09 -19.08 45.48
N GLU A 492 2.14 -19.88 44.42
CA GLU A 492 1.84 -21.31 44.46
C GLU A 492 2.76 -22.08 45.41
N ALA A 493 4.07 -21.83 45.36
CA ALA A 493 5.03 -22.45 46.27
C ALA A 493 4.75 -22.12 47.75
N HIS A 494 4.43 -20.85 48.05
CA HIS A 494 4.06 -20.42 49.40
C HIS A 494 2.72 -21.00 49.87
N VAL A 495 1.71 -21.06 49.00
CA VAL A 495 0.43 -21.71 49.32
C VAL A 495 0.65 -23.20 49.61
N LYS A 496 1.46 -23.90 48.80
CA LYS A 496 1.78 -25.33 49.02
C LYS A 496 2.51 -25.59 50.33
N SER A 497 3.46 -24.74 50.74
CA SER A 497 4.14 -24.91 52.04
C SER A 497 3.21 -24.81 53.25
N ASN A 498 2.03 -24.19 53.11
CA ASN A 498 1.05 -24.15 54.19
C ASN A 498 0.26 -25.47 54.36
N ILE A 499 0.30 -26.40 53.40
CA ILE A 499 -0.41 -27.70 53.49
C ILE A 499 0.07 -28.51 54.71
N GLU A 500 1.38 -28.52 54.97
CA GLU A 500 2.00 -29.30 56.06
C GLU A 500 1.40 -28.98 57.44
N GLN A 501 0.93 -27.75 57.62
CA GLN A 501 0.32 -27.27 58.86
C GLN A 501 -1.00 -27.96 59.23
N PHE A 502 -1.63 -28.67 58.28
CA PHE A 502 -2.93 -29.34 58.43
C PHE A 502 -2.84 -30.87 58.48
N LEU A 503 -1.66 -31.46 58.22
CA LEU A 503 -1.48 -32.91 58.09
C LEU A 503 -1.51 -33.69 59.42
N SER A 504 -1.60 -33.02 60.57
CA SER A 504 -1.67 -33.67 61.88
C SER A 504 -3.07 -34.27 62.14
N GLU A 505 -3.16 -35.60 62.10
CA GLU A 505 -4.41 -36.33 62.39
C GLU A 505 -4.89 -36.12 63.83
N SER A 506 -3.98 -35.98 64.80
CA SER A 506 -4.27 -35.79 66.23
C SER A 506 -4.75 -34.39 66.63
N MET A 507 -4.83 -33.44 65.68
CA MET A 507 -5.29 -32.07 65.96
C MET A 507 -6.80 -32.00 66.23
N ASP A 508 -7.20 -31.35 67.33
CA ASP A 508 -8.60 -31.10 67.68
C ASP A 508 -9.38 -30.36 66.58
N ARG A 509 -10.71 -30.57 66.51
CA ARG A 509 -11.60 -29.95 65.51
C ARG A 509 -11.69 -28.42 65.63
N GLN A 510 -11.80 -27.86 66.83
CA GLN A 510 -11.85 -26.39 67.00
C GLN A 510 -10.47 -25.76 66.71
N VAL A 511 -9.40 -26.39 67.16
CA VAL A 511 -8.02 -25.97 66.85
C VAL A 511 -7.75 -26.02 65.34
N PHE A 512 -8.19 -27.07 64.65
CA PHE A 512 -8.10 -27.20 63.20
C PHE A 512 -8.85 -26.06 62.47
N LEU A 513 -10.11 -25.80 62.83
CA LEU A 513 -10.92 -24.75 62.20
C LEU A 513 -10.30 -23.36 62.39
N LYS A 514 -9.84 -23.05 63.62
CA LYS A 514 -9.16 -21.77 63.89
C LYS A 514 -7.90 -21.61 63.04
N ARG A 515 -7.09 -22.67 62.91
CA ARG A 515 -5.87 -22.66 62.08
C ARG A 515 -6.18 -22.46 60.59
N MET A 516 -7.31 -22.97 60.10
CA MET A 516 -7.79 -22.73 58.73
C MET A 516 -8.15 -21.25 58.52
N ASP A 517 -8.86 -20.63 59.47
CA ASP A 517 -9.25 -19.21 59.39
C ASP A 517 -8.04 -18.27 59.51
N ASP A 518 -7.10 -18.55 60.42
CA ASP A 518 -5.85 -17.79 60.53
C ASP A 518 -5.01 -17.86 59.24
N CYS A 519 -4.94 -19.05 58.61
CA CYS A 519 -4.27 -19.25 57.32
C CYS A 519 -4.96 -18.48 56.18
N TRP A 520 -6.28 -18.58 56.07
CA TRP A 520 -7.07 -17.84 55.08
C TRP A 520 -6.90 -16.32 55.21
N ARG A 521 -7.04 -15.78 56.44
CA ARG A 521 -6.84 -14.35 56.71
C ARG A 521 -5.40 -13.92 56.41
N ALA A 522 -4.40 -14.74 56.67
CA ALA A 522 -3.01 -14.45 56.29
C ALA A 522 -2.86 -14.35 54.77
N HIS A 523 -3.38 -15.34 54.03
CA HIS A 523 -3.36 -15.36 52.56
C HIS A 523 -4.06 -14.15 51.93
N CYS A 524 -5.27 -13.80 52.36
CA CYS A 524 -5.98 -12.61 51.87
C CYS A 524 -5.17 -11.31 52.09
N ARG A 525 -4.55 -11.14 53.26
CA ARG A 525 -3.70 -9.97 53.55
C ARG A 525 -2.46 -9.93 52.65
N GLN A 526 -1.82 -11.09 52.43
CA GLN A 526 -0.68 -11.22 51.51
C GLN A 526 -1.09 -10.86 50.07
N MET A 527 -2.21 -11.38 49.57
CA MET A 527 -2.67 -11.11 48.21
C MET A 527 -3.10 -9.66 47.98
N ILE A 528 -3.64 -8.96 48.99
CA ILE A 528 -3.89 -7.51 48.91
C ILE A 528 -2.57 -6.75 48.72
N MET A 529 -1.52 -7.08 49.49
CA MET A 529 -0.21 -6.42 49.36
C MET A 529 0.46 -6.73 48.01
N ILE A 530 0.47 -8.00 47.60
CA ILE A 530 1.03 -8.44 46.31
C ILE A 530 0.31 -7.74 45.14
N ARG A 531 -1.02 -7.71 45.15
CA ARG A 531 -1.80 -6.97 44.14
C ARG A 531 -1.49 -5.47 44.13
N SER A 532 -1.22 -4.88 45.29
CA SER A 532 -0.89 -3.45 45.39
C SER A 532 0.49 -3.14 44.79
N ILE A 533 1.47 -4.03 45.01
CA ILE A 533 2.82 -3.94 44.41
C ILE A 533 2.77 -4.15 42.89
N PHE A 534 2.01 -5.15 42.44
CA PHE A 534 1.93 -5.55 41.02
C PHE A 534 0.70 -4.99 40.28
N LEU A 535 0.06 -3.92 40.78
CA LEU A 535 -1.18 -3.34 40.21
C LEU A 535 -1.06 -2.92 38.74
N TYR A 536 0.15 -2.56 38.30
CA TYR A 536 0.45 -2.29 36.89
C TYR A 536 0.21 -3.53 36.00
N LEU A 537 0.54 -4.72 36.48
CA LEU A 537 0.40 -5.98 35.76
C LEU A 537 -1.08 -6.37 35.59
N ASP A 538 -1.90 -6.20 36.63
CA ASP A 538 -3.37 -6.28 36.58
C ASP A 538 -3.91 -5.33 35.47
N ARG A 539 -3.50 -4.05 35.51
CA ARG A 539 -4.04 -3.00 34.63
C ARG A 539 -3.55 -3.04 33.19
N THR A 540 -2.39 -3.63 32.89
CA THR A 540 -1.82 -3.66 31.52
C THR A 540 -1.75 -5.04 30.90
N TYR A 541 -1.38 -6.08 31.65
CA TYR A 541 -1.19 -7.42 31.09
C TYR A 541 -2.45 -8.27 31.20
N VAL A 542 -3.04 -8.35 32.39
CA VAL A 542 -4.28 -9.11 32.62
C VAL A 542 -5.44 -8.49 31.83
N LEU A 543 -5.62 -7.16 31.92
CA LEU A 543 -6.69 -6.44 31.19
C LEU A 543 -6.60 -6.58 29.66
N GLN A 544 -5.42 -6.89 29.10
CA GLN A 544 -5.24 -7.17 27.66
C GLN A 544 -5.40 -8.66 27.29
N ASN A 545 -5.49 -9.56 28.28
CA ASN A 545 -5.57 -11.01 28.08
C ASN A 545 -6.70 -11.61 28.96
N PRO A 546 -7.98 -11.53 28.53
CA PRO A 546 -9.13 -11.91 29.36
C PRO A 546 -9.20 -13.38 29.82
N SER A 547 -8.34 -14.25 29.28
CA SER A 547 -8.15 -15.64 29.71
C SER A 547 -7.18 -15.81 30.87
N ILE A 548 -6.58 -14.72 31.37
CA ILE A 548 -5.66 -14.70 32.50
C ILE A 548 -6.40 -14.10 33.71
N HIS A 549 -6.23 -14.72 34.88
CA HIS A 549 -6.81 -14.23 36.13
C HIS A 549 -6.18 -12.90 36.58
N SER A 550 -6.90 -12.08 37.35
CA SER A 550 -6.24 -10.99 38.09
C SER A 550 -5.34 -11.58 39.18
N ILE A 551 -4.39 -10.78 39.68
CA ILE A 551 -3.52 -11.19 40.79
C ILE A 551 -4.34 -11.60 42.02
N TRP A 552 -5.53 -11.01 42.21
CA TRP A 552 -6.45 -11.42 43.27
C TRP A 552 -7.03 -12.82 43.01
N ASP A 553 -7.62 -13.03 41.83
CA ASP A 553 -8.34 -14.26 41.50
C ASP A 553 -7.37 -15.44 41.35
N MET A 554 -6.15 -15.21 40.84
CA MET A 554 -5.03 -16.15 40.87
C MET A 554 -4.71 -16.59 42.31
N GLY A 555 -4.73 -15.66 43.27
CA GLY A 555 -4.55 -15.95 44.68
C GLY A 555 -5.69 -16.79 45.26
N LEU A 556 -6.94 -16.49 44.90
CA LEU A 556 -8.10 -17.29 45.29
C LEU A 556 -7.99 -18.72 44.74
N ASP A 557 -7.70 -18.88 43.45
CA ASP A 557 -7.66 -20.19 42.80
C ASP A 557 -6.52 -21.09 43.29
N LEU A 558 -5.35 -20.53 43.57
CA LEU A 558 -4.24 -21.28 44.19
C LEU A 558 -4.61 -21.79 45.59
N PHE A 559 -5.26 -20.97 46.42
CA PHE A 559 -5.73 -21.39 47.75
C PHE A 559 -6.88 -22.39 47.67
N ARG A 560 -7.81 -22.18 46.73
CA ARG A 560 -8.89 -23.12 46.39
C ARG A 560 -8.31 -24.50 46.07
N HIS A 561 -7.42 -24.57 45.09
CA HIS A 561 -6.92 -25.83 44.56
C HIS A 561 -5.99 -26.58 45.53
N HIS A 562 -5.06 -25.89 46.20
CA HIS A 562 -4.04 -26.55 47.03
C HIS A 562 -4.42 -26.73 48.51
N ILE A 563 -5.26 -25.86 49.07
CA ILE A 563 -5.66 -25.92 50.49
C ILE A 563 -7.12 -26.37 50.62
N ALA A 564 -8.06 -25.61 50.05
CA ALA A 564 -9.49 -25.83 50.34
C ALA A 564 -10.12 -27.04 49.61
N MET A 565 -9.55 -27.47 48.49
CA MET A 565 -9.92 -28.70 47.76
C MET A 565 -9.05 -29.91 48.11
N ASN A 566 -8.10 -29.79 49.04
CA ASN A 566 -7.40 -30.96 49.57
C ASN A 566 -8.41 -31.81 50.36
N THR A 567 -8.65 -33.07 49.94
CA THR A 567 -9.74 -33.91 50.45
C THR A 567 -9.77 -34.03 51.98
N LEU A 568 -8.61 -34.12 52.63
CA LEU A 568 -8.51 -34.20 54.09
C LEU A 568 -8.86 -32.86 54.75
N ILE A 569 -8.34 -31.75 54.23
CA ILE A 569 -8.57 -30.40 54.76
C ILE A 569 -10.04 -29.99 54.54
N GLN A 570 -10.59 -30.24 53.35
CA GLN A 570 -11.98 -29.98 52.99
C GLN A 570 -12.93 -30.75 53.92
N THR A 571 -12.72 -32.05 54.08
CA THR A 571 -13.57 -32.91 54.92
C THR A 571 -13.55 -32.46 56.38
N ARG A 572 -12.36 -32.23 56.95
CA ARG A 572 -12.22 -31.75 58.34
C ARG A 572 -12.79 -30.35 58.55
N THR A 573 -12.66 -29.45 57.58
CA THR A 573 -13.28 -28.11 57.62
C THR A 573 -14.80 -28.23 57.64
N VAL A 574 -15.39 -28.97 56.70
CA VAL A 574 -16.84 -29.09 56.57
C VAL A 574 -17.46 -29.83 57.74
N ASP A 575 -16.92 -31.00 58.12
CA ASP A 575 -17.47 -31.81 59.20
C ASP A 575 -17.29 -31.09 60.56
N GLY A 576 -16.23 -30.29 60.71
CA GLY A 576 -16.05 -29.38 61.84
C GLY A 576 -17.10 -28.26 61.90
N LEU A 577 -17.40 -27.60 60.76
CA LEU A 577 -18.43 -26.57 60.68
C LEU A 577 -19.83 -27.14 60.98
N LEU A 578 -20.16 -28.31 60.44
CA LEU A 578 -21.39 -29.03 60.76
C LEU A 578 -21.49 -29.33 62.26
N THR A 579 -20.40 -29.84 62.87
CA THR A 579 -20.34 -30.10 64.32
C THR A 579 -20.64 -28.84 65.14
N LEU A 580 -20.15 -27.66 64.72
CA LEU A 580 -20.42 -26.40 65.42
C LEU A 580 -21.89 -25.96 65.29
N ILE A 581 -22.51 -26.11 64.11
CA ILE A 581 -23.92 -25.74 63.91
C ILE A 581 -24.86 -26.70 64.65
N GLU A 582 -24.53 -28.00 64.70
CA GLU A 582 -25.28 -28.99 65.49
C GLU A 582 -25.24 -28.68 66.99
N ARG A 583 -24.07 -28.29 67.51
CA ARG A 583 -23.91 -27.84 68.91
C ARG A 583 -24.68 -26.56 69.20
N GLU A 584 -24.60 -25.58 68.31
CA GLU A 584 -25.34 -24.30 68.42
C GLU A 584 -26.87 -24.51 68.41
N ARG A 585 -27.39 -25.39 67.53
CA ARG A 585 -28.79 -25.84 67.54
C ARG A 585 -29.22 -26.56 68.82
N GLY A 586 -28.26 -27.15 69.54
CA GLY A 586 -28.43 -27.74 70.87
C GLY A 586 -28.40 -26.72 72.02
N GLY A 587 -27.96 -25.48 71.77
CA GLY A 587 -27.82 -24.42 72.77
C GLY A 587 -26.42 -24.27 73.37
N ASP A 588 -25.41 -24.96 72.83
CA ASP A 588 -24.01 -24.75 73.25
C ASP A 588 -23.49 -23.37 72.81
N ALA A 589 -22.63 -22.77 73.64
CA ALA A 589 -21.85 -21.61 73.23
C ALA A 589 -20.80 -22.01 72.19
N VAL A 590 -20.86 -21.41 70.99
CA VAL A 590 -19.91 -21.60 69.89
C VAL A 590 -19.34 -20.29 69.37
N ASP A 591 -18.17 -20.33 68.73
CA ASP A 591 -17.59 -19.16 68.06
C ASP A 591 -18.28 -18.91 66.70
N ILE A 592 -19.35 -18.11 66.73
CA ILE A 592 -20.08 -17.65 65.55
C ILE A 592 -19.18 -16.80 64.62
N SER A 593 -18.13 -16.16 65.14
CA SER A 593 -17.25 -15.30 64.33
C SER A 593 -16.29 -16.12 63.45
N LEU A 594 -15.74 -17.21 64.01
CA LEU A 594 -14.97 -18.21 63.28
C LEU A 594 -15.83 -18.91 62.22
N LEU A 595 -17.04 -19.32 62.62
CA LEU A 595 -18.01 -20.01 61.76
C LEU A 595 -18.41 -19.14 60.57
N LYS A 596 -18.76 -17.87 60.80
CA LYS A 596 -19.05 -16.88 59.75
C LYS A 596 -17.86 -16.64 58.81
N SER A 597 -16.64 -16.59 59.34
CA SER A 597 -15.43 -16.36 58.55
C SER A 597 -15.12 -17.53 57.62
N LEU A 598 -15.23 -18.77 58.13
CA LEU A 598 -14.97 -19.99 57.36
C LEU A 598 -16.07 -20.29 56.34
N LEU A 599 -17.35 -20.05 56.65
CA LEU A 599 -18.40 -20.17 55.63
C LEU A 599 -18.22 -19.11 54.54
N ARG A 600 -17.89 -17.87 54.91
CA ARG A 600 -17.55 -16.84 53.94
C ARG A 600 -16.33 -17.21 53.08
N MET A 601 -15.29 -17.83 53.66
CA MET A 601 -14.16 -18.38 52.89
C MET A 601 -14.63 -19.38 51.83
N LEU A 602 -15.55 -20.31 52.17
CA LEU A 602 -16.08 -21.25 51.19
C LEU A 602 -16.88 -20.55 50.08
N SER A 603 -17.58 -19.44 50.36
CA SER A 603 -18.28 -18.63 49.35
C SER A 603 -17.33 -17.79 48.49
N ASP A 604 -16.38 -17.08 49.10
CA ASP A 604 -15.36 -16.28 48.41
C ASP A 604 -14.44 -17.18 47.53
N LEU A 605 -14.31 -18.48 47.86
CA LEU A 605 -13.63 -19.52 47.05
C LEU A 605 -14.56 -20.30 46.09
N GLN A 606 -15.86 -19.97 46.02
CA GLN A 606 -16.85 -20.62 45.14
C GLN A 606 -17.00 -22.15 45.34
N ILE A 607 -16.90 -22.64 46.57
CA ILE A 607 -16.98 -24.08 46.93
C ILE A 607 -18.02 -24.39 48.02
N TYR A 608 -18.69 -23.38 48.55
CA TYR A 608 -19.69 -23.51 49.62
C TYR A 608 -20.82 -24.50 49.28
N GLN A 609 -21.34 -24.46 48.05
CA GLN A 609 -22.49 -25.27 47.65
C GLN A 609 -22.13 -26.77 47.58
N ASP A 610 -21.07 -27.10 46.83
CA ASP A 610 -20.63 -28.47 46.62
C ASP A 610 -20.03 -29.10 47.88
N ALA A 611 -19.26 -28.33 48.67
CA ALA A 611 -18.55 -28.86 49.82
C ALA A 611 -19.44 -28.96 51.08
N PHE A 612 -20.27 -27.95 51.35
CA PHE A 612 -20.93 -27.75 52.64
C PHE A 612 -22.45 -27.78 52.56
N GLU A 613 -23.07 -27.01 51.67
CA GLU A 613 -24.53 -26.76 51.64
C GLU A 613 -25.35 -28.06 51.59
N HIS A 614 -25.02 -28.97 50.67
CA HIS A 614 -25.71 -30.24 50.52
C HIS A 614 -25.64 -31.12 51.80
N LYS A 615 -24.46 -31.20 52.44
CA LYS A 615 -24.30 -31.95 53.71
C LYS A 615 -25.09 -31.27 54.85
N PHE A 616 -25.04 -29.95 54.95
CA PHE A 616 -25.76 -29.16 55.96
C PHE A 616 -27.27 -29.35 55.86
N LEU A 617 -27.83 -29.34 54.65
CA LEU A 617 -29.25 -29.58 54.42
C LEU A 617 -29.65 -31.02 54.77
N GLN A 618 -28.82 -32.02 54.42
CA GLN A 618 -29.07 -33.41 54.79
C GLN A 618 -29.04 -33.65 56.31
N ALA A 619 -28.12 -33.01 57.05
CA ALA A 619 -28.10 -33.05 58.52
C ALA A 619 -29.35 -32.38 59.11
N THR A 620 -29.75 -31.24 58.54
CA THR A 620 -30.94 -30.48 58.96
C THR A 620 -32.25 -31.25 58.73
N GLU A 621 -32.38 -31.94 57.60
CA GLU A 621 -33.54 -32.79 57.30
C GLU A 621 -33.72 -33.91 58.33
N ARG A 622 -32.63 -34.61 58.68
CA ARG A 622 -32.65 -35.69 59.67
C ARG A 622 -33.08 -35.19 61.05
N LEU A 623 -32.54 -34.04 61.48
CA LEU A 623 -32.85 -33.42 62.77
C LEU A 623 -34.33 -33.06 62.88
N TYR A 624 -34.87 -32.31 61.92
CA TYR A 624 -36.26 -31.85 62.00
C TYR A 624 -37.30 -32.94 61.71
N CYS A 625 -36.98 -33.97 60.92
CA CYS A 625 -37.84 -35.14 60.76
C CYS A 625 -38.06 -35.86 62.10
N ALA A 626 -36.98 -36.11 62.85
CA ALA A 626 -37.06 -36.73 64.18
C ALA A 626 -37.75 -35.82 65.22
N GLU A 627 -37.49 -34.52 65.19
CA GLU A 627 -38.09 -33.53 66.10
C GLU A 627 -39.61 -33.39 65.86
N GLY A 628 -40.04 -33.25 64.60
CA GLY A 628 -41.44 -33.11 64.20
C GLY A 628 -42.29 -34.32 64.59
N GLN A 629 -41.84 -35.53 64.24
CA GLN A 629 -42.54 -36.78 64.55
C GLN A 629 -42.72 -37.02 66.05
N ARG A 630 -41.74 -36.61 66.87
CA ARG A 630 -41.79 -36.74 68.34
C ARG A 630 -42.79 -35.75 68.94
N LEU A 631 -42.61 -34.46 68.63
CA LEU A 631 -43.39 -33.39 69.24
C LEU A 631 -44.87 -33.42 68.82
N MET A 632 -45.21 -33.92 67.62
CA MET A 632 -46.60 -34.14 67.21
C MET A 632 -47.36 -35.15 68.10
N ARG A 633 -46.65 -36.09 68.74
CA ARG A 633 -47.23 -37.03 69.71
C ARG A 633 -47.37 -36.34 71.06
N GLU A 634 -46.24 -35.81 71.56
CA GLU A 634 -46.07 -35.31 72.93
C GLU A 634 -46.84 -34.01 73.23
N LEU A 635 -46.95 -33.07 72.28
CA LEU A 635 -47.48 -31.72 72.53
C LEU A 635 -48.96 -31.56 72.14
N ALA A 636 -49.62 -30.59 72.77
CA ALA A 636 -50.87 -30.03 72.27
C ALA A 636 -50.61 -29.12 71.05
N VAL A 637 -51.58 -29.03 70.13
CA VAL A 637 -51.41 -28.30 68.85
C VAL A 637 -50.90 -26.85 69.00
N PRO A 638 -51.39 -26.01 69.94
CA PRO A 638 -50.84 -24.65 70.13
C PRO A 638 -49.34 -24.64 70.48
N GLN A 639 -48.92 -25.56 71.36
CA GLN A 639 -47.52 -25.68 71.79
C GLN A 639 -46.63 -26.15 70.65
N TYR A 640 -47.14 -27.08 69.82
CA TYR A 640 -46.45 -27.55 68.62
C TYR A 640 -46.25 -26.41 67.61
N LEU A 641 -47.31 -25.67 67.27
CA LEU A 641 -47.26 -24.56 66.31
C LEU A 641 -46.29 -23.45 66.76
N ALA A 642 -46.33 -23.08 68.04
CA ALA A 642 -45.40 -22.10 68.61
C ALA A 642 -43.93 -22.58 68.56
N HIS A 643 -43.69 -23.88 68.71
CA HIS A 643 -42.36 -24.48 68.58
C HIS A 643 -41.86 -24.48 67.12
N VAL A 644 -42.73 -24.76 66.15
CA VAL A 644 -42.35 -24.68 64.73
C VAL A 644 -42.07 -23.23 64.31
N GLU A 645 -42.87 -22.26 64.77
CA GLU A 645 -42.59 -20.84 64.57
C GLU A 645 -41.23 -20.44 65.19
N LYS A 646 -40.90 -20.97 66.38
CA LYS A 646 -39.58 -20.78 67.01
C LYS A 646 -38.45 -21.33 66.14
N ARG A 647 -38.53 -22.57 65.65
CA ARG A 647 -37.48 -23.17 64.82
C ARG A 647 -37.29 -22.44 63.48
N LEU A 648 -38.38 -22.03 62.82
CA LEU A 648 -38.30 -21.21 61.60
C LEU A 648 -37.64 -19.85 61.84
N ARG A 649 -37.83 -19.25 63.02
CA ARG A 649 -37.16 -18.00 63.42
C ARG A 649 -35.67 -18.21 63.65
N GLU A 650 -35.30 -19.23 64.43
CA GLU A 650 -33.89 -19.59 64.70
C GLU A 650 -33.10 -19.84 63.40
N GLU A 651 -33.63 -20.62 62.46
CA GLU A 651 -32.95 -20.89 61.17
C GLU A 651 -32.89 -19.66 60.26
N ASN A 652 -33.91 -18.79 60.28
CA ASN A 652 -33.85 -17.49 59.58
C ASN A 652 -32.84 -16.52 60.23
N GLU A 653 -32.62 -16.61 61.54
CA GLU A 653 -31.54 -15.88 62.22
C GLU A 653 -30.17 -16.43 61.82
N ARG A 654 -29.97 -17.75 61.71
CA ARG A 654 -28.72 -18.35 61.18
C ARG A 654 -28.39 -17.88 59.75
N LEU A 655 -29.41 -17.74 58.90
CA LEU A 655 -29.32 -17.17 57.55
C LEU A 655 -28.98 -15.66 57.51
N LEU A 656 -29.26 -14.90 58.57
CA LEU A 656 -28.86 -13.49 58.69
C LEU A 656 -27.47 -13.35 59.32
N HIS A 657 -27.08 -14.27 60.18
CA HIS A 657 -25.82 -14.19 60.93
C HIS A 657 -24.63 -14.76 60.17
N TYR A 658 -24.70 -15.97 59.60
CA TYR A 658 -23.49 -16.68 59.15
C TYR A 658 -23.61 -17.59 57.91
N LEU A 659 -24.80 -18.10 57.54
CA LEU A 659 -24.96 -18.90 56.32
C LEU A 659 -24.95 -18.04 55.05
N ASP A 660 -24.69 -18.65 53.90
CA ASP A 660 -24.77 -17.95 52.60
C ASP A 660 -26.24 -17.67 52.20
N PRO A 661 -26.55 -16.50 51.59
CA PRO A 661 -27.87 -16.22 51.04
C PRO A 661 -28.44 -17.27 50.08
N CYS A 662 -27.62 -18.05 49.36
CA CYS A 662 -28.10 -19.12 48.47
C CYS A 662 -28.88 -20.22 49.23
N THR A 663 -28.46 -20.53 50.45
CA THR A 663 -29.05 -21.57 51.32
C THR A 663 -30.46 -21.22 51.77
N LYS A 664 -30.85 -19.94 51.73
CA LYS A 664 -32.10 -19.43 52.29
C LYS A 664 -33.34 -20.20 51.83
N TRP A 665 -33.47 -20.47 50.53
CA TRP A 665 -34.65 -21.14 49.99
C TRP A 665 -34.68 -22.63 50.37
N GLN A 666 -33.56 -23.33 50.17
CA GLN A 666 -33.45 -24.77 50.40
C GLN A 666 -33.59 -25.14 51.89
N LEU A 667 -33.02 -24.32 52.78
CA LEU A 667 -33.11 -24.52 54.23
C LEU A 667 -34.54 -24.33 54.73
N ILE A 668 -35.14 -23.17 54.47
CA ILE A 668 -36.49 -22.86 54.95
C ILE A 668 -37.51 -23.88 54.42
N HIS A 669 -37.45 -24.23 53.13
CA HIS A 669 -38.28 -25.29 52.55
C HIS A 669 -38.08 -26.66 53.22
N THR A 670 -36.85 -27.00 53.64
CA THR A 670 -36.57 -28.26 54.35
C THR A 670 -37.17 -28.26 55.76
N VAL A 671 -37.09 -27.15 56.49
CA VAL A 671 -37.74 -26.99 57.82
C VAL A 671 -39.26 -27.04 57.69
N GLU A 672 -39.83 -26.32 56.72
CA GLU A 672 -41.28 -26.29 56.44
C GLU A 672 -41.82 -27.66 56.06
N ARG A 673 -41.10 -28.41 55.22
CA ARG A 673 -41.49 -29.79 54.87
C ARG A 673 -41.55 -30.68 56.12
N GLN A 674 -40.47 -30.74 56.89
CA GLN A 674 -40.32 -31.69 57.99
C GLN A 674 -41.12 -31.31 59.26
N LEU A 675 -41.44 -30.02 59.48
CA LEU A 675 -42.19 -29.55 60.66
C LEU A 675 -43.64 -29.13 60.36
N LEU A 676 -44.05 -28.99 59.10
CA LEU A 676 -45.44 -28.62 58.76
C LEU A 676 -46.04 -29.57 57.73
N SER A 677 -45.42 -29.74 56.54
CA SER A 677 -46.04 -30.47 55.41
C SER A 677 -46.40 -31.92 55.76
N GLU A 678 -45.49 -32.67 56.40
CA GLU A 678 -45.73 -34.06 56.82
C GLU A 678 -46.77 -34.20 57.96
N HIS A 679 -47.27 -33.08 58.50
CA HIS A 679 -48.07 -33.04 59.73
C HIS A 679 -49.41 -32.27 59.62
N VAL A 680 -49.71 -31.65 58.48
CA VAL A 680 -50.94 -30.87 58.20
C VAL A 680 -52.21 -31.54 58.72
N SER A 681 -52.49 -32.77 58.29
CA SER A 681 -53.73 -33.50 58.65
C SER A 681 -53.78 -33.86 60.15
N GLY A 682 -52.64 -34.25 60.74
CA GLY A 682 -52.53 -34.55 62.16
C GLY A 682 -52.75 -33.34 63.06
N VAL A 683 -52.31 -32.15 62.63
CA VAL A 683 -52.53 -30.88 63.34
C VAL A 683 -54.01 -30.47 63.32
N LEU A 684 -54.67 -30.57 62.16
CA LEU A 684 -56.07 -30.17 62.01
C LEU A 684 -57.00 -31.10 62.81
N SER A 685 -56.85 -32.41 62.64
CA SER A 685 -57.67 -33.43 63.32
C SER A 685 -57.48 -33.45 64.84
N LYS A 686 -56.26 -33.23 65.35
CA LYS A 686 -55.96 -33.20 66.79
C LYS A 686 -56.41 -31.89 67.48
N GLY A 687 -56.60 -30.79 66.73
CA GLY A 687 -56.64 -29.45 67.32
C GLY A 687 -57.77 -28.50 66.91
N LEU A 688 -58.28 -28.55 65.67
CA LEU A 688 -59.01 -27.39 65.11
C LEU A 688 -60.30 -27.02 65.87
N GLU A 689 -61.15 -27.99 66.25
CA GLU A 689 -62.37 -27.68 67.00
C GLU A 689 -62.04 -27.03 68.36
N SER A 690 -61.02 -27.53 69.07
CA SER A 690 -60.55 -26.96 70.35
C SER A 690 -59.95 -25.55 70.25
N LEU A 691 -59.56 -25.14 69.05
CA LEU A 691 -59.07 -23.79 68.75
C LEU A 691 -60.22 -22.86 68.38
N MET A 692 -61.25 -23.36 67.71
CA MET A 692 -62.42 -22.60 67.25
C MET A 692 -63.44 -22.33 68.36
N ASP A 693 -63.62 -23.25 69.31
CA ASP A 693 -64.57 -23.09 70.42
C ASP A 693 -64.01 -22.31 71.62
N GLY A 694 -62.71 -22.03 71.66
CA GLY A 694 -62.05 -21.27 72.72
C GLY A 694 -61.55 -19.87 72.27
N PRO A 695 -61.17 -18.98 73.21
CA PRO A 695 -60.64 -17.64 72.90
C PRO A 695 -59.17 -17.68 72.41
N ARG A 696 -58.86 -18.56 71.45
CA ARG A 696 -57.49 -18.88 70.98
C ARG A 696 -57.16 -18.27 69.61
N LEU A 697 -57.61 -17.02 69.39
CA LEU A 697 -57.41 -16.29 68.13
C LEU A 697 -55.93 -16.19 67.72
N ARG A 698 -55.01 -16.04 68.68
CA ARG A 698 -53.56 -16.03 68.41
C ARG A 698 -53.08 -17.35 67.82
N ASP A 699 -53.48 -18.47 68.40
CA ASP A 699 -53.05 -19.80 67.97
C ASP A 699 -53.64 -20.15 66.59
N LEU A 700 -54.87 -19.71 66.31
CA LEU A 700 -55.50 -19.78 64.98
C LEU A 700 -54.77 -18.91 63.93
N ALA A 701 -54.30 -17.73 64.31
CA ALA A 701 -53.50 -16.87 63.43
C ALA A 701 -52.13 -17.49 63.13
N THR A 702 -51.45 -18.07 64.13
CA THR A 702 -50.20 -18.83 63.93
C THR A 702 -50.45 -20.07 63.07
N LEU A 703 -51.54 -20.83 63.28
CA LEU A 703 -51.93 -21.97 62.44
C LEU A 703 -52.07 -21.56 60.96
N TYR A 704 -52.85 -20.51 60.68
CA TYR A 704 -53.05 -20.00 59.32
C TYR A 704 -51.74 -19.48 58.70
N SER A 705 -50.94 -18.72 59.46
CA SER A 705 -49.65 -18.16 59.01
C SER A 705 -48.60 -19.22 58.71
N LEU A 706 -48.62 -20.36 59.40
CA LEU A 706 -47.76 -21.51 59.08
C LEU A 706 -48.32 -22.30 57.89
N PHE A 707 -49.63 -22.52 57.83
CA PHE A 707 -50.27 -23.30 56.77
C PHE A 707 -50.32 -22.58 55.42
N SER A 708 -50.18 -21.25 55.39
CA SER A 708 -49.97 -20.47 54.15
C SER A 708 -48.60 -20.69 53.51
N ARG A 709 -47.63 -21.23 54.25
CA ARG A 709 -46.27 -21.53 53.77
C ARG A 709 -46.17 -22.92 53.12
N VAL A 710 -47.17 -23.77 53.38
CA VAL A 710 -47.23 -25.16 52.93
C VAL A 710 -48.18 -25.30 51.76
N LYS A 711 -47.72 -25.99 50.70
CA LYS A 711 -48.57 -26.36 49.56
C LYS A 711 -49.79 -27.14 50.05
N ASP A 712 -50.98 -26.69 49.65
CA ASP A 712 -52.28 -27.24 50.04
C ASP A 712 -52.65 -27.18 51.54
N GLY A 713 -51.81 -26.60 52.41
CA GLY A 713 -52.13 -26.42 53.84
C GLY A 713 -53.41 -25.58 54.06
N LEU A 714 -53.56 -24.48 53.31
CA LEU A 714 -54.79 -23.68 53.32
C LEU A 714 -55.99 -24.36 52.63
N THR A 715 -55.78 -25.39 51.80
CA THR A 715 -56.86 -26.24 51.29
C THR A 715 -57.46 -27.04 52.44
N GLU A 716 -56.63 -27.78 53.17
CA GLU A 716 -57.09 -28.66 54.24
C GLU A 716 -57.66 -27.89 55.44
N LEU A 717 -57.05 -26.76 55.83
CA LEU A 717 -57.59 -25.90 56.88
C LEU A 717 -58.97 -25.33 56.50
N CYS A 718 -59.18 -24.96 55.23
CA CYS A 718 -60.47 -24.47 54.73
C CYS A 718 -61.55 -25.58 54.69
N ASN A 719 -61.17 -26.82 54.37
CA ASN A 719 -62.06 -27.98 54.36
C ASN A 719 -62.56 -28.31 55.78
N HIS A 720 -61.65 -28.35 56.77
CA HIS A 720 -62.01 -28.64 58.16
C HIS A 720 -62.82 -27.49 58.80
N PHE A 721 -62.50 -26.22 58.47
CA PHE A 721 -63.27 -25.05 58.87
C PHE A 721 -64.72 -25.09 58.35
N ASN A 722 -64.92 -25.50 57.09
CA ASN A 722 -66.25 -25.69 56.50
C ASN A 722 -67.10 -26.70 57.29
N ALA A 723 -66.51 -27.86 57.61
CA ALA A 723 -67.17 -28.93 58.34
C ALA A 723 -67.59 -28.49 59.76
N TYR A 724 -66.70 -27.77 60.48
CA TYR A 724 -66.99 -27.21 61.79
C TYR A 724 -68.20 -26.24 61.77
N ILE A 725 -68.25 -25.31 60.80
CA ILE A 725 -69.36 -24.35 60.68
C ILE A 725 -70.68 -25.09 60.38
N LYS A 726 -70.67 -26.05 59.44
CA LYS A 726 -71.86 -26.85 59.11
C LYS A 726 -72.33 -27.74 60.27
N LYS A 727 -71.42 -28.20 61.14
CA LYS A 727 -71.72 -28.96 62.35
C LYS A 727 -72.41 -28.08 63.40
N LYS A 728 -71.77 -26.97 63.81
CA LYS A 728 -72.24 -26.09 64.88
C LYS A 728 -73.47 -25.25 64.50
N GLY A 729 -73.57 -24.80 63.24
CA GLY A 729 -74.71 -24.01 62.75
C GLY A 729 -76.03 -24.79 62.66
N ARG A 730 -75.99 -26.09 62.36
CA ARG A 730 -77.20 -26.95 62.34
C ARG A 730 -77.89 -27.02 63.70
N THR A 731 -77.10 -27.13 64.78
CA THR A 731 -77.61 -27.17 66.17
C THR A 731 -78.46 -25.94 66.50
N ILE A 732 -78.02 -24.75 66.09
CA ILE A 732 -78.73 -23.48 66.36
C ILE A 732 -80.08 -23.40 65.63
N VAL A 733 -80.20 -23.99 64.44
CA VAL A 733 -81.37 -23.80 63.54
C VAL A 733 -82.41 -24.92 63.65
N ILE A 734 -82.01 -26.16 63.93
CA ILE A 734 -82.91 -27.32 63.89
C ILE A 734 -83.74 -27.44 65.19
N GLU A 735 -83.17 -27.07 66.34
CA GLU A 735 -83.74 -27.28 67.67
C GLU A 735 -84.92 -26.32 67.96
N PRO A 736 -86.19 -26.78 68.01
CA PRO A 736 -87.35 -25.88 68.04
C PRO A 736 -87.47 -25.02 69.30
N GLU A 737 -86.87 -25.47 70.41
CA GLU A 737 -86.86 -24.72 71.68
C GLU A 737 -86.07 -23.41 71.58
N ARG A 738 -85.14 -23.32 70.60
CA ARG A 738 -84.30 -22.15 70.34
C ARG A 738 -84.95 -21.14 69.39
N ASP A 739 -86.16 -21.37 68.86
CA ASP A 739 -86.85 -20.44 67.94
C ASP A 739 -86.95 -18.98 68.46
N LYS A 740 -86.91 -18.78 69.79
CA LYS A 740 -86.91 -17.45 70.43
C LYS A 740 -85.55 -16.74 70.44
N THR A 741 -84.45 -17.48 70.40
CA THR A 741 -83.07 -16.98 70.55
C THR A 741 -82.21 -17.19 69.30
N MET A 742 -82.63 -18.09 68.40
CA MET A 742 -81.96 -18.48 67.15
C MET A 742 -81.39 -17.30 66.37
N VAL A 743 -82.14 -16.21 66.20
CA VAL A 743 -81.65 -15.05 65.43
C VAL A 743 -80.48 -14.35 66.13
N ALA A 744 -80.51 -14.23 67.47
CA ALA A 744 -79.41 -13.67 68.23
C ALA A 744 -78.18 -14.61 68.25
N GLU A 745 -78.40 -15.92 68.46
CA GLU A 745 -77.33 -16.93 68.45
C GLU A 745 -76.66 -17.06 67.07
N LEU A 746 -77.42 -16.90 65.97
CA LEU A 746 -76.87 -16.86 64.61
C LEU A 746 -76.07 -15.58 64.34
N LEU A 747 -76.46 -14.44 64.90
CA LEU A 747 -75.68 -13.20 64.82
C LEU A 747 -74.38 -13.33 65.59
N GLU A 748 -74.43 -13.81 66.82
CA GLU A 748 -73.25 -14.02 67.68
C GLU A 748 -72.27 -15.05 67.06
N PHE A 749 -72.78 -16.18 66.55
CA PHE A 749 -71.95 -17.18 65.87
C PHE A 749 -71.34 -16.64 64.56
N LYS A 750 -72.08 -15.81 63.81
CA LYS A 750 -71.57 -15.15 62.61
C LYS A 750 -70.48 -14.11 62.94
N GLU A 751 -70.67 -13.35 64.01
CA GLU A 751 -69.70 -12.36 64.51
C GLU A 751 -68.43 -13.02 65.07
N GLN A 752 -68.55 -14.17 65.77
CA GLN A 752 -67.42 -15.01 66.17
C GLN A 752 -66.59 -15.43 64.95
N LEU A 753 -67.24 -15.91 63.89
CA LEU A 753 -66.57 -16.39 62.68
C LEU A 753 -66.01 -15.26 61.80
N ASP A 754 -66.71 -14.14 61.67
CA ASP A 754 -66.17 -12.94 60.99
C ASP A 754 -64.93 -12.40 61.71
N ASN A 755 -64.92 -12.44 63.05
CA ASN A 755 -63.75 -12.08 63.84
C ASN A 755 -62.57 -13.04 63.55
N VAL A 756 -62.77 -14.36 63.57
CA VAL A 756 -61.73 -15.35 63.21
C VAL A 756 -61.23 -15.12 61.78
N VAL A 757 -62.11 -14.98 60.79
CA VAL A 757 -61.69 -14.80 59.39
C VAL A 757 -60.98 -13.45 59.19
N SER A 758 -61.40 -12.39 59.89
CA SER A 758 -60.78 -11.05 59.76
C SER A 758 -59.48 -10.88 60.54
N THR A 759 -59.31 -11.54 61.69
CA THR A 759 -58.12 -11.39 62.56
C THR A 759 -57.09 -12.50 62.38
N CYS A 760 -57.54 -13.75 62.24
CA CYS A 760 -56.67 -14.92 62.09
C CYS A 760 -56.37 -15.22 60.62
N PHE A 761 -57.40 -15.24 59.77
CA PHE A 761 -57.28 -15.67 58.36
C PHE A 761 -57.17 -14.51 57.37
N GLN A 762 -56.82 -13.30 57.84
CA GLN A 762 -56.48 -12.13 57.02
C GLN A 762 -57.53 -11.74 55.96
N ARG A 763 -58.82 -12.01 56.23
CA ARG A 763 -59.96 -11.85 55.29
C ARG A 763 -59.82 -12.65 53.98
N ASN A 764 -59.16 -13.81 54.01
CA ASN A 764 -58.97 -14.67 52.84
C ASN A 764 -60.32 -15.08 52.20
N ASP A 765 -60.49 -14.74 50.91
CA ASP A 765 -61.72 -14.96 50.15
C ASP A 765 -62.19 -16.42 50.13
N ARG A 766 -61.26 -17.39 50.20
CA ARG A 766 -61.59 -18.83 50.24
C ARG A 766 -62.31 -19.20 51.53
N PHE A 767 -61.89 -18.63 52.65
CA PHE A 767 -62.51 -18.84 53.97
C PHE A 767 -63.83 -18.06 54.09
N LEU A 768 -63.91 -16.85 53.51
CA LEU A 768 -65.17 -16.09 53.40
C LEU A 768 -66.21 -16.82 52.52
N TYR A 769 -65.79 -17.45 51.42
CA TYR A 769 -66.63 -18.28 50.57
C TYR A 769 -67.08 -19.56 51.28
N SER A 770 -66.15 -20.28 51.92
CA SER A 770 -66.44 -21.48 52.71
C SER A 770 -67.45 -21.22 53.84
N MET A 771 -67.29 -20.11 54.57
CA MET A 771 -68.25 -19.67 55.58
C MET A 771 -69.62 -19.34 54.96
N ARG A 772 -69.67 -18.65 53.82
CA ARG A 772 -70.93 -18.33 53.11
C ARG A 772 -71.69 -19.59 52.70
N GLU A 773 -71.00 -20.52 52.05
CA GLU A 773 -71.56 -21.80 51.59
C GLU A 773 -72.05 -22.66 52.77
N ALA A 774 -71.31 -22.66 53.89
CA ALA A 774 -71.76 -23.30 55.12
C ALA A 774 -73.04 -22.66 55.71
N PHE A 775 -73.10 -21.33 55.84
CA PHE A 775 -74.27 -20.61 56.35
C PHE A 775 -75.51 -20.83 55.48
N GLU A 776 -75.39 -20.66 54.17
CA GLU A 776 -76.49 -20.88 53.22
C GLU A 776 -77.00 -22.33 53.24
N HIS A 777 -76.10 -23.31 53.42
CA HIS A 777 -76.47 -24.72 53.57
C HIS A 777 -77.23 -25.02 54.89
N PHE A 778 -76.81 -24.48 56.03
CA PHE A 778 -77.45 -24.85 57.31
C PHE A 778 -78.69 -24.00 57.66
N ILE A 779 -78.72 -22.72 57.29
CA ILE A 779 -79.80 -21.82 57.70
C ILE A 779 -81.14 -22.17 57.04
N ASN A 780 -81.12 -22.64 55.79
CA ASN A 780 -82.33 -22.95 55.01
C ASN A 780 -82.95 -24.33 55.29
N GLN A 781 -82.44 -25.09 56.26
CA GLN A 781 -82.93 -26.46 56.53
C GLN A 781 -84.35 -26.53 57.11
N ARG A 782 -84.90 -25.39 57.57
CA ARG A 782 -86.33 -25.22 57.88
C ARG A 782 -86.90 -24.21 56.90
N GLN A 783 -87.80 -24.66 56.02
CA GLN A 783 -88.37 -23.84 54.95
C GLN A 783 -89.12 -22.62 55.53
N ASN A 784 -88.81 -21.43 55.02
CA ASN A 784 -89.39 -20.10 55.36
C ASN A 784 -89.28 -19.63 56.83
N LYS A 785 -89.09 -20.54 57.80
CA LYS A 785 -89.05 -20.22 59.24
C LYS A 785 -87.93 -19.23 59.64
N PRO A 786 -86.70 -19.29 59.08
CA PRO A 786 -85.67 -18.28 59.33
C PRO A 786 -86.06 -16.88 58.86
N ALA A 787 -86.71 -16.76 57.70
CA ALA A 787 -87.20 -15.47 57.18
C ALA A 787 -88.30 -14.90 58.09
N GLU A 788 -89.27 -15.73 58.49
CA GLU A 788 -90.33 -15.36 59.43
C GLU A 788 -89.77 -14.89 60.78
N LEU A 789 -88.81 -15.64 61.35
CA LEU A 789 -88.23 -15.32 62.65
C LEU A 789 -87.30 -14.11 62.59
N ILE A 790 -86.55 -13.89 61.52
CA ILE A 790 -85.77 -12.66 61.33
C ILE A 790 -86.69 -11.45 61.14
N ALA A 791 -87.73 -11.53 60.30
CA ALA A 791 -88.68 -10.43 60.13
C ALA A 791 -89.38 -10.08 61.45
N LYS A 792 -89.77 -11.09 62.25
CA LYS A 792 -90.30 -10.90 63.61
C LYS A 792 -89.28 -10.33 64.58
N PHE A 793 -88.01 -10.73 64.51
CA PHE A 793 -86.96 -10.19 65.38
C PHE A 793 -86.67 -8.72 65.07
N VAL A 794 -86.66 -8.34 63.79
CA VAL A 794 -86.59 -6.94 63.33
C VAL A 794 -87.79 -6.14 63.85
N ASP A 795 -89.01 -6.58 63.56
CA ASP A 795 -90.25 -5.90 63.98
C ASP A 795 -90.34 -5.75 65.51
N LEU A 796 -90.01 -6.80 66.27
CA LEU A 796 -90.05 -6.78 67.73
C LEU A 796 -88.97 -5.86 68.34
N LYS A 797 -87.81 -5.71 67.68
CA LYS A 797 -86.77 -4.74 68.07
C LYS A 797 -87.11 -3.30 67.68
N LEU A 798 -87.68 -3.08 66.49
CA LEU A 798 -88.23 -1.78 66.07
C LEU A 798 -89.31 -1.29 67.05
N ARG A 799 -90.26 -2.16 67.45
CA ARG A 799 -91.30 -1.83 68.43
C ARG A 799 -90.77 -1.60 69.84
N ALA A 800 -89.71 -2.33 70.24
CA ALA A 800 -89.09 -2.16 71.56
C ALA A 800 -88.27 -0.86 71.68
N GLY A 801 -87.82 -0.27 70.57
CA GLY A 801 -86.96 0.93 70.57
C GLY A 801 -87.59 2.18 71.20
N ASN A 802 -88.92 2.26 71.29
CA ASN A 802 -89.66 3.48 71.64
C ASN A 802 -89.59 3.89 73.14
N LYS A 803 -88.54 3.50 73.87
CA LYS A 803 -88.21 4.02 75.21
C LYS A 803 -86.71 4.07 75.57
N GLU A 804 -85.82 3.27 74.98
CA GLU A 804 -84.46 3.10 75.57
C GLU A 804 -83.34 2.67 74.59
N ALA A 805 -83.47 2.94 73.29
CA ALA A 805 -82.39 2.69 72.30
C ALA A 805 -82.21 3.89 71.36
N THR A 806 -80.97 4.16 70.94
CA THR A 806 -80.67 5.25 69.98
C THR A 806 -80.77 4.81 68.53
N GLU A 807 -80.95 5.78 67.62
CA GLU A 807 -81.16 5.53 66.20
C GLU A 807 -79.95 4.84 65.54
N GLU A 808 -78.72 5.20 65.93
CA GLU A 808 -77.50 4.49 65.49
C GLU A 808 -77.45 3.02 65.92
N GLU A 809 -77.92 2.69 67.13
CA GLU A 809 -77.89 1.31 67.64
C GLU A 809 -78.89 0.43 66.89
N LEU A 810 -80.04 1.02 66.53
CA LEU A 810 -81.07 0.39 65.72
C LEU A 810 -80.57 0.16 64.27
N GLU A 811 -79.91 1.16 63.68
CA GLU A 811 -79.31 1.06 62.35
C GLU A 811 -78.20 -0.01 62.31
N ARG A 812 -77.27 -0.02 63.29
CA ARG A 812 -76.25 -1.08 63.45
C ARG A 812 -76.85 -2.47 63.65
N LEU A 813 -77.98 -2.59 64.33
CA LEU A 813 -78.68 -3.87 64.51
C LEU A 813 -79.30 -4.36 63.19
N LEU A 814 -79.93 -3.46 62.44
CA LEU A 814 -80.46 -3.76 61.10
C LEU A 814 -79.34 -4.20 60.15
N ASP A 815 -78.20 -3.51 60.16
CA ASP A 815 -77.03 -3.82 59.32
C ASP A 815 -76.45 -5.21 59.65
N LYS A 816 -76.37 -5.56 60.94
CA LYS A 816 -76.03 -6.93 61.39
C LYS A 816 -77.03 -7.98 60.91
N ILE A 817 -78.34 -7.69 60.97
CA ILE A 817 -79.38 -8.60 60.48
C ILE A 817 -79.33 -8.75 58.94
N MET A 818 -78.96 -7.70 58.21
CA MET A 818 -78.70 -7.75 56.77
C MET A 818 -77.51 -8.65 56.39
N VAL A 819 -76.63 -9.02 57.33
CA VAL A 819 -75.67 -10.11 57.13
C VAL A 819 -76.39 -11.46 57.02
N LEU A 820 -77.28 -11.79 57.95
CA LEU A 820 -78.01 -13.06 57.93
C LEU A 820 -79.01 -13.16 56.77
N PHE A 821 -79.70 -12.06 56.44
CA PHE A 821 -80.69 -12.05 55.36
C PHE A 821 -80.10 -12.45 54.00
N ARG A 822 -78.80 -12.20 53.79
CA ARG A 822 -78.09 -12.60 52.57
C ARG A 822 -78.00 -14.13 52.36
N PHE A 823 -78.20 -14.96 53.39
CA PHE A 823 -78.10 -16.42 53.28
C PHE A 823 -79.45 -17.15 53.22
N ILE A 824 -80.61 -16.48 53.38
CA ILE A 824 -81.93 -17.11 53.49
C ILE A 824 -82.67 -17.10 52.14
N HIS A 825 -83.41 -18.16 51.81
CA HIS A 825 -84.28 -18.20 50.62
C HIS A 825 -85.65 -17.53 50.87
N GLY A 826 -86.21 -16.84 49.86
CA GLY A 826 -87.41 -16.00 50.00
C GLY A 826 -87.10 -14.49 50.20
N LYS A 827 -86.16 -13.95 49.41
CA LYS A 827 -85.63 -12.57 49.55
C LYS A 827 -86.53 -11.50 48.91
N ASP A 828 -87.42 -11.93 48.05
CA ASP A 828 -88.52 -11.21 47.39
C ASP A 828 -89.47 -10.50 48.39
N VAL A 829 -89.51 -10.94 49.65
CA VAL A 829 -90.19 -10.25 50.77
C VAL A 829 -89.46 -8.96 51.22
N PHE A 830 -88.23 -8.73 50.77
CA PHE A 830 -87.32 -7.69 51.30
C PHE A 830 -86.68 -6.78 50.23
N GLU A 831 -86.61 -7.19 48.95
CA GLU A 831 -85.80 -6.49 47.92
C GLU A 831 -86.31 -5.09 47.47
N ALA A 832 -87.22 -4.46 48.22
CA ALA A 832 -87.74 -3.11 47.98
C ALA A 832 -86.75 -1.96 48.33
N PHE A 833 -85.52 -2.25 48.79
CA PHE A 833 -84.63 -1.27 49.45
C PHE A 833 -83.15 -1.20 48.91
N TYR A 834 -82.98 -0.63 47.71
CA TYR A 834 -81.76 0.11 47.20
C TYR A 834 -80.41 -0.62 46.86
N LYS A 835 -79.52 0.06 46.08
CA LYS A 835 -78.27 -0.50 45.45
C LYS A 835 -77.24 0.55 44.87
N LYS A 836 -75.92 0.39 45.18
CA LYS A 836 -74.69 0.38 44.29
C LYS A 836 -73.97 1.70 43.77
N ASP A 837 -72.70 1.76 43.22
CA ASP A 837 -71.29 1.43 43.70
C ASP A 837 -70.05 1.76 42.72
N LEU A 838 -68.80 2.03 43.23
CA LEU A 838 -67.33 1.82 42.81
C LEU A 838 -66.44 2.45 41.62
N ALA A 839 -65.10 2.06 41.47
CA ALA A 839 -63.87 2.80 40.88
C ALA A 839 -62.53 1.99 40.42
N LYS A 840 -61.32 2.57 39.93
CA LYS A 840 -59.78 2.12 39.85
C LYS A 840 -58.92 2.29 38.46
N ARG A 841 -57.55 2.18 38.11
CA ARG A 841 -56.06 2.07 38.62
C ARG A 841 -54.79 1.99 37.55
N LEU A 842 -53.53 2.57 37.79
CA LEU A 842 -52.01 2.23 37.50
C LEU A 842 -51.28 2.09 36.05
N LEU A 843 -49.92 1.99 35.64
CA LEU A 843 -48.39 2.11 36.02
C LEU A 843 -47.36 2.14 34.73
N HIS A 844 -45.96 2.03 34.53
CA HIS A 844 -44.60 1.66 35.18
C HIS A 844 -43.12 2.21 34.67
N LEU A 845 -42.00 1.44 34.27
CA LEU A 845 -40.45 1.79 34.18
C LEU A 845 -39.52 1.13 33.00
N SER A 846 -38.14 1.06 32.71
CA SER A 846 -36.64 1.30 33.17
C SER A 846 -35.52 1.17 31.97
N ALA A 847 -34.11 1.08 31.86
CA ALA A 847 -32.69 1.25 32.51
C ALA A 847 -31.36 1.09 31.51
N THR A 848 -30.00 1.21 31.84
CA THR A 848 -28.70 1.08 30.93
C THR A 848 -27.17 0.93 31.50
N SER A 849 -25.97 1.02 30.74
CA SER A 849 -24.52 0.47 31.03
C SER A 849 -23.09 1.07 30.48
N GLU A 850 -21.86 0.54 30.89
CA GLU A 850 -20.42 0.37 30.24
C GLU A 850 -19.01 1.20 30.47
N GLY A 851 -17.75 0.72 30.07
CA GLY A 851 -16.32 1.33 30.28
C GLY A 851 -14.95 0.70 29.66
N GLY A 852 -13.67 1.27 29.78
CA GLY A 852 -12.34 0.80 29.11
C GLY A 852 -10.86 1.39 29.44
N GLY A 853 -9.74 1.13 28.66
CA GLY A 853 -8.26 1.45 28.95
C GLY A 853 -7.13 1.60 27.80
N LEU A 854 -5.78 1.64 28.09
CA LEU A 854 -4.60 2.16 27.25
C LEU A 854 -3.46 1.16 26.75
N GLU A 855 -2.66 1.50 25.70
CA GLU A 855 -1.45 0.78 25.16
C GLU A 855 -0.21 1.68 24.80
N LEU A 856 1.03 1.13 24.80
CA LEU A 856 2.31 1.77 24.39
C LEU A 856 3.12 0.96 23.33
N SER A 857 3.92 1.64 22.49
CA SER A 857 5.06 1.06 21.74
C SER A 857 6.18 2.11 21.52
N VAL A 858 7.45 1.69 21.47
CA VAL A 858 8.64 2.59 21.53
C VAL A 858 9.67 2.27 20.45
N TYR A 859 10.10 3.27 19.67
CA TYR A 859 11.20 3.12 18.71
C TYR A 859 12.54 3.61 19.30
N ILE A 860 13.60 2.82 19.13
CA ILE A 860 14.95 3.13 19.61
C ILE A 860 15.86 3.38 18.41
N LEU A 861 16.44 4.58 18.37
CA LEU A 861 17.13 5.12 17.20
C LEU A 861 18.60 5.38 17.51
N THR A 862 19.51 4.88 16.68
CA THR A 862 20.95 5.09 16.85
C THR A 862 21.34 6.48 16.35
N MET A 863 21.66 7.38 17.28
CA MET A 863 21.84 8.83 17.03
C MET A 863 22.82 9.20 15.90
N GLY A 864 23.79 8.34 15.56
CA GLY A 864 24.73 8.55 14.46
C GLY A 864 24.21 8.18 13.05
N PHE A 865 23.11 7.44 12.95
CA PHE A 865 22.49 7.05 11.67
C PHE A 865 21.36 7.99 11.25
N TRP A 866 20.54 8.40 12.22
CA TRP A 866 19.36 9.24 12.00
C TRP A 866 19.72 10.73 11.87
N PRO A 867 18.81 11.58 11.34
CA PRO A 867 18.90 13.02 11.52
C PRO A 867 19.02 13.40 13.01
N THR A 868 19.71 14.50 13.31
CA THR A 868 19.75 15.02 14.69
C THR A 868 18.48 15.81 14.97
N TYR A 869 17.78 15.46 16.04
CA TYR A 869 16.57 16.14 16.50
C TYR A 869 16.88 16.95 17.77
N ALA A 870 16.44 18.21 17.80
CA ALA A 870 16.54 19.05 18.98
C ALA A 870 15.65 18.47 20.10
N ALA A 871 16.19 18.43 21.32
CA ALA A 871 15.39 18.09 22.49
C ALA A 871 14.38 19.21 22.76
N VAL A 872 13.09 18.86 22.84
CA VAL A 872 12.02 19.78 23.23
C VAL A 872 11.44 19.26 24.54
N ASP A 873 11.48 20.11 25.58
CA ASP A 873 10.90 19.81 26.88
C ASP A 873 9.40 20.13 26.89
N VAL A 874 8.57 19.14 27.22
CA VAL A 874 7.10 19.25 27.21
C VAL A 874 6.49 18.56 28.42
N ARG A 875 5.41 19.14 28.94
CA ARG A 875 4.70 18.63 30.10
C ARG A 875 3.85 17.42 29.71
N LEU A 876 4.31 16.23 30.10
CA LEU A 876 3.60 14.96 29.87
C LEU A 876 2.65 14.63 31.04
N PRO A 877 1.43 14.12 30.77
CA PRO A 877 0.59 13.48 31.78
C PRO A 877 1.34 12.39 32.55
N GLY A 878 1.13 12.34 33.88
CA GLY A 878 1.89 11.47 34.78
C GLY A 878 1.84 9.96 34.45
N GLU A 879 0.79 9.50 33.78
CA GLU A 879 0.72 8.11 33.28
C GLU A 879 1.73 7.85 32.15
N LEU A 880 1.87 8.77 31.19
CA LEU A 880 2.85 8.65 30.10
C LEU A 880 4.28 8.72 30.66
N THR A 881 4.55 9.57 31.65
CA THR A 881 5.84 9.66 32.32
C THR A 881 6.22 8.33 33.00
N ARG A 882 5.29 7.71 33.74
CA ARG A 882 5.50 6.38 34.34
C ARG A 882 5.80 5.30 33.29
N HIS A 883 5.07 5.30 32.17
CA HIS A 883 5.32 4.39 31.05
C HIS A 883 6.71 4.59 30.43
N GLN A 884 7.17 5.83 30.24
CA GLN A 884 8.52 6.13 29.77
C GLN A 884 9.60 5.65 30.76
N GLU A 885 9.42 5.88 32.06
CA GLU A 885 10.33 5.39 33.10
C GLU A 885 10.43 3.85 33.12
N HIS A 886 9.29 3.16 33.05
CA HIS A 886 9.24 1.69 33.06
C HIS A 886 9.98 1.11 31.86
N PHE A 887 9.78 1.68 30.66
CA PHE A 887 10.52 1.27 29.47
C PHE A 887 12.02 1.58 29.59
N ALA A 888 12.38 2.77 30.09
CA ALA A 888 13.79 3.16 30.24
C ALA A 888 14.55 2.25 31.21
N LYS A 889 13.94 1.90 32.36
CA LYS A 889 14.50 0.95 33.34
C LYS A 889 14.72 -0.43 32.70
N PHE A 890 13.75 -0.95 31.94
CA PHE A 890 13.88 -2.20 31.18
C PHE A 890 15.02 -2.16 30.15
N TYR A 891 15.08 -1.10 29.33
CA TYR A 891 16.07 -1.00 28.26
C TYR A 891 17.50 -0.93 28.82
N LEU A 892 17.73 -0.08 29.83
CA LEU A 892 19.05 0.11 30.42
C LEU A 892 19.55 -1.13 31.19
N ALA A 893 18.64 -1.92 31.77
CA ALA A 893 18.98 -3.20 32.39
C ALA A 893 19.48 -4.26 31.38
N LYS A 894 18.99 -4.23 30.13
CA LYS A 894 19.44 -5.13 29.06
C LYS A 894 20.58 -4.57 28.19
N HIS A 895 20.75 -3.24 28.18
CA HIS A 895 21.74 -2.55 27.36
C HIS A 895 22.57 -1.57 28.19
N SER A 896 23.47 -2.13 29.00
CA SER A 896 24.42 -1.39 29.83
C SER A 896 25.31 -0.44 29.00
N GLY A 897 25.79 0.62 29.65
CA GLY A 897 26.64 1.64 29.01
C GLY A 897 25.94 2.58 28.02
N ARG A 898 24.62 2.44 27.81
CA ARG A 898 23.83 3.34 26.94
C ARG A 898 23.15 4.45 27.74
N LYS A 899 22.81 5.56 27.06
CA LYS A 899 21.93 6.62 27.56
C LYS A 899 20.75 6.76 26.60
N LEU A 900 19.54 6.92 27.14
CA LEU A 900 18.34 7.23 26.38
C LEU A 900 18.04 8.73 26.40
N GLN A 901 17.40 9.22 25.34
CA GLN A 901 16.88 10.58 25.21
C GLN A 901 15.57 10.52 24.42
N TRP A 902 14.46 10.87 25.05
CA TRP A 902 13.15 10.92 24.40
C TRP A 902 13.06 12.11 23.44
N GLN A 903 12.29 11.95 22.36
CA GLN A 903 12.16 12.94 21.28
C GLN A 903 10.67 13.21 21.02
N ALA A 904 10.11 14.19 21.73
CA ALA A 904 8.67 14.50 21.72
C ALA A 904 8.14 14.87 20.32
N THR A 905 8.98 15.52 19.51
CA THR A 905 8.73 15.90 18.11
C THR A 905 8.41 14.73 17.18
N LEU A 906 8.86 13.52 17.51
CA LEU A 906 8.63 12.28 16.75
C LEU A 906 7.45 11.46 17.30
N GLY A 907 6.95 11.84 18.49
CA GLY A 907 5.87 11.16 19.17
C GLY A 907 4.54 11.29 18.43
N HIS A 908 3.77 10.21 18.40
CA HIS A 908 2.40 10.18 17.89
C HIS A 908 1.59 9.12 18.64
N CYS A 909 0.28 9.28 18.71
CA CYS A 909 -0.62 8.34 19.38
C CYS A 909 -1.99 8.29 18.69
N VAL A 910 -2.90 7.50 19.26
CA VAL A 910 -4.31 7.45 18.89
C VAL A 910 -5.13 7.81 20.13
N LEU A 911 -5.93 8.86 20.04
CA LEU A 911 -6.90 9.21 21.08
C LEU A 911 -8.28 8.68 20.68
N ARG A 912 -9.03 8.11 21.63
CA ARG A 912 -10.47 7.92 21.49
C ARG A 912 -11.16 9.22 21.87
N ALA A 913 -12.04 9.71 21.01
CA ALA A 913 -12.75 10.97 21.20
C ALA A 913 -14.27 10.72 21.14
N HIS A 914 -14.97 11.23 22.14
CA HIS A 914 -16.42 11.11 22.29
C HIS A 914 -17.08 12.39 21.75
N PHE A 915 -17.68 12.30 20.56
CA PHE A 915 -18.45 13.39 19.96
C PHE A 915 -19.96 13.09 20.04
N THR A 916 -20.80 14.13 19.95
CA THR A 916 -22.26 14.01 19.98
C THR A 916 -22.81 13.07 18.91
N GLN A 917 -22.18 13.04 17.72
CA GLN A 917 -22.51 12.14 16.60
C GLN A 917 -21.68 10.84 16.59
N GLY A 918 -21.22 10.40 17.76
CA GLY A 918 -20.60 9.10 17.98
C GLY A 918 -19.07 9.11 18.07
N ASN A 919 -18.54 8.03 18.64
CA ASN A 919 -17.12 7.88 18.97
C ASN A 919 -16.20 7.84 17.73
N LYS A 920 -15.00 8.40 17.84
CA LYS A 920 -13.97 8.44 16.78
C LYS A 920 -12.58 8.11 17.33
N GLU A 921 -11.68 7.69 16.46
CA GLU A 921 -10.24 7.57 16.76
C GLU A 921 -9.45 8.67 16.05
N LEU A 922 -8.70 9.49 16.79
CA LEU A 922 -7.88 10.56 16.26
C LEU A 922 -6.40 10.14 16.28
N GLN A 923 -5.80 9.89 15.11
CA GLN A 923 -4.36 9.68 15.00
C GLN A 923 -3.65 11.05 14.90
N VAL A 924 -2.90 11.37 15.95
CA VAL A 924 -2.37 12.70 16.26
C VAL A 924 -0.88 12.65 16.60
N SER A 925 -0.16 13.77 16.46
CA SER A 925 1.17 13.92 17.06
C SER A 925 1.07 14.01 18.59
N LEU A 926 2.19 13.84 19.30
CA LEU A 926 2.24 14.01 20.75
C LEU A 926 1.85 15.43 21.15
N PHE A 927 2.33 16.46 20.44
CA PHE A 927 1.94 17.85 20.66
C PHE A 927 0.43 18.08 20.47
N GLN A 928 -0.16 17.54 19.41
CA GLN A 928 -1.62 17.55 19.20
C GLN A 928 -2.37 16.84 20.33
N ALA A 929 -1.84 15.72 20.84
CA ALA A 929 -2.44 14.97 21.93
C ALA A 929 -2.40 15.73 23.27
N LEU A 930 -1.26 16.34 23.62
CA LEU A 930 -1.12 17.16 24.82
C LEU A 930 -2.12 18.32 24.82
N VAL A 931 -2.30 19.01 23.69
CA VAL A 931 -3.30 20.08 23.53
C VAL A 931 -4.73 19.54 23.67
N LEU A 932 -5.06 18.42 23.02
CA LEU A 932 -6.42 17.85 23.08
C LEU A 932 -6.78 17.30 24.46
N LEU A 933 -5.82 16.80 25.23
CA LEU A 933 -6.07 16.25 26.56
C LEU A 933 -6.47 17.32 27.60
N LEU A 934 -6.13 18.59 27.39
CA LEU A 934 -6.58 19.69 28.26
C LEU A 934 -8.11 19.89 28.21
N PHE A 935 -8.73 19.56 27.07
CA PHE A 935 -10.18 19.72 26.86
C PHE A 935 -11.03 18.63 27.55
N ASN A 936 -10.43 17.76 28.36
CA ASN A 936 -11.18 16.93 29.32
C ASN A 936 -11.55 17.71 30.59
N ASP A 937 -10.76 18.73 30.96
CA ASP A 937 -10.88 19.47 32.22
C ASP A 937 -11.32 20.94 32.02
N GLY A 938 -11.46 21.42 30.78
CA GLY A 938 -11.91 22.78 30.48
C GLY A 938 -12.37 23.01 29.03
N ASP A 939 -13.56 23.60 28.87
CA ASP A 939 -14.24 23.72 27.57
C ASP A 939 -13.63 24.74 26.59
N ASN A 940 -12.96 25.79 27.10
CA ASN A 940 -12.47 26.92 26.31
C ASN A 940 -11.17 27.48 26.93
N LEU A 941 -10.09 27.52 26.15
CA LEU A 941 -8.74 27.87 26.60
C LEU A 941 -8.09 28.90 25.66
N SER A 942 -7.34 29.87 26.18
CA SER A 942 -6.56 30.79 25.35
C SER A 942 -5.25 30.16 24.85
N PHE A 943 -4.60 30.81 23.87
CA PHE A 943 -3.29 30.40 23.39
C PHE A 943 -2.24 30.29 24.51
N GLU A 944 -2.19 31.28 25.43
CA GLU A 944 -1.21 31.30 26.53
C GLU A 944 -1.51 30.28 27.63
N ASP A 945 -2.80 29.94 27.87
CA ASP A 945 -3.16 28.84 28.79
C ASP A 945 -2.60 27.51 28.28
N ILE A 946 -2.82 27.21 27.00
CA ILE A 946 -2.36 25.98 26.34
C ILE A 946 -0.82 25.93 26.30
N LYS A 947 -0.16 27.07 26.01
CA LYS A 947 1.30 27.22 26.05
C LYS A 947 1.86 26.93 27.43
N THR A 948 1.26 27.51 28.48
CA THR A 948 1.67 27.32 29.88
C THR A 948 1.42 25.89 30.36
N ALA A 949 0.29 25.29 29.99
CA ALA A 949 -0.06 23.92 30.38
C ALA A 949 0.82 22.86 29.70
N THR A 950 1.15 23.02 28.43
CA THR A 950 1.90 22.01 27.63
C THR A 950 3.41 22.23 27.57
N ASN A 951 3.89 23.47 27.76
CA ASN A 951 5.27 23.90 27.54
C ASN A 951 5.77 23.72 26.08
N ILE A 952 4.87 23.70 25.10
CA ILE A 952 5.25 23.59 23.67
C ILE A 952 5.76 24.95 23.15
N GLU A 953 6.89 24.92 22.43
CA GLU A 953 7.49 26.09 21.79
C GLU A 953 6.52 26.78 20.84
N GLU A 954 6.49 28.12 20.87
CA GLU A 954 5.43 28.94 20.27
C GLU A 954 5.24 28.70 18.76
N GLY A 955 6.34 28.58 18.01
CA GLY A 955 6.30 28.32 16.56
C GLY A 955 5.76 26.93 16.20
N GLU A 956 5.86 25.96 17.10
CA GLU A 956 5.28 24.62 16.95
C GLU A 956 3.85 24.56 17.51
N LEU A 957 3.55 25.31 18.57
CA LEU A 957 2.20 25.41 19.15
C LEU A 957 1.22 26.08 18.18
N ARG A 958 1.61 27.18 17.51
CA ARG A 958 0.80 27.82 16.46
C ARG A 958 0.47 26.84 15.32
N ARG A 959 1.45 26.03 14.86
CA ARG A 959 1.26 24.99 13.83
C ARG A 959 0.39 23.83 14.32
N THR A 960 0.54 23.43 15.59
CA THR A 960 -0.30 22.43 16.27
C THR A 960 -1.76 22.88 16.29
N LEU A 961 -2.05 24.08 16.82
CA LEU A 961 -3.40 24.64 16.91
C LEU A 961 -4.01 24.94 15.53
N GLN A 962 -3.24 25.44 14.57
CA GLN A 962 -3.68 25.61 13.18
C GLN A 962 -4.15 24.27 12.58
N SER A 963 -3.47 23.17 12.90
CA SER A 963 -3.85 21.84 12.40
C SER A 963 -5.12 21.27 13.04
N LEU A 964 -5.40 21.60 14.30
CA LEU A 964 -6.58 21.14 15.06
C LEU A 964 -7.84 21.99 14.81
N ALA A 965 -7.69 23.29 14.55
CA ALA A 965 -8.80 24.25 14.47
C ALA A 965 -9.01 24.89 13.08
N CYS A 966 -7.94 25.17 12.34
CA CYS A 966 -8.03 25.91 11.06
C CYS A 966 -8.03 24.98 9.83
N GLY A 967 -7.50 23.75 9.98
CA GLY A 967 -7.34 22.75 8.93
C GLY A 967 -8.64 22.11 8.41
N LYS A 968 -8.50 20.94 7.76
CA LYS A 968 -9.63 20.15 7.22
C LYS A 968 -10.41 19.41 8.32
N ALA A 969 -9.73 18.90 9.35
CA ALA A 969 -10.34 18.19 10.47
C ALA A 969 -10.38 19.13 11.68
N ARG A 970 -11.45 19.93 11.78
CA ARG A 970 -11.61 20.96 12.83
C ARG A 970 -12.20 20.34 14.08
N VAL A 971 -11.36 19.69 14.88
CA VAL A 971 -11.73 19.10 16.17
C VAL A 971 -11.79 20.14 17.30
N LEU A 972 -11.15 21.29 17.09
CA LEU A 972 -11.30 22.50 17.91
C LEU A 972 -11.91 23.64 17.09
N MET A 973 -12.53 24.60 17.76
CA MET A 973 -13.08 25.84 17.18
C MET A 973 -12.25 27.03 17.66
N LYS A 974 -11.72 27.83 16.72
CA LYS A 974 -10.94 29.05 17.01
C LYS A 974 -11.82 30.29 16.97
N THR A 975 -11.68 31.14 17.99
CA THR A 975 -12.34 32.44 18.11
C THR A 975 -11.28 33.54 18.35
N PRO A 976 -11.18 34.57 17.49
CA PRO A 976 -11.88 34.75 16.21
C PRO A 976 -11.48 33.71 15.14
N ARG A 977 -12.38 33.43 14.19
CA ARG A 977 -12.12 32.52 13.07
C ARG A 977 -11.11 33.14 12.09
N GLY A 978 -10.12 32.35 11.66
CA GLY A 978 -9.09 32.76 10.71
C GLY A 978 -8.28 31.58 10.18
N ARG A 979 -7.24 31.82 9.38
CA ARG A 979 -6.27 30.79 8.97
C ARG A 979 -5.12 30.61 9.96
N ASP A 980 -4.78 31.66 10.69
CA ASP A 980 -3.55 31.78 11.47
C ASP A 980 -3.86 31.95 12.96
N VAL A 981 -2.89 31.61 13.81
CA VAL A 981 -3.03 31.57 15.27
C VAL A 981 -2.29 32.73 15.93
N GLN A 982 -3.04 33.54 16.69
CA GLN A 982 -2.65 34.77 17.38
C GLN A 982 -2.80 34.60 18.90
N ASP A 983 -2.10 35.43 19.67
CA ASP A 983 -1.91 35.23 21.12
C ASP A 983 -3.20 35.42 21.94
N ARG A 984 -4.16 36.14 21.37
CA ARG A 984 -5.49 36.39 21.94
C ARG A 984 -6.57 35.46 21.40
N ASP A 985 -6.20 34.47 20.58
CA ASP A 985 -7.14 33.44 20.12
C ASP A 985 -7.54 32.53 21.27
N HIS A 986 -8.82 32.18 21.29
CA HIS A 986 -9.41 31.19 22.18
C HIS A 986 -9.83 29.96 21.39
N PHE A 987 -9.70 28.80 22.01
CA PHE A 987 -9.95 27.49 21.41
C PHE A 987 -10.93 26.72 22.28
N ALA A 988 -12.00 26.21 21.68
CA ALA A 988 -13.01 25.38 22.35
C ALA A 988 -13.19 24.02 21.64
N PHE A 989 -13.68 23.02 22.37
CA PHE A 989 -14.00 21.70 21.80
C PHE A 989 -15.12 21.78 20.74
N ASN A 990 -14.97 21.09 19.61
CA ASN A 990 -16.00 21.07 18.56
C ASN A 990 -16.99 19.90 18.73
N GLY A 991 -18.03 20.10 19.53
CA GLY A 991 -19.10 19.11 19.72
C GLY A 991 -19.87 18.72 18.44
N ASP A 992 -19.88 19.59 17.43
CA ASP A 992 -20.54 19.39 16.12
C ASP A 992 -19.62 18.77 15.06
N PHE A 993 -18.44 18.27 15.45
CA PHE A 993 -17.47 17.73 14.50
C PHE A 993 -17.97 16.47 13.78
N THR A 994 -18.15 16.56 12.46
CA THR A 994 -18.60 15.46 11.60
C THR A 994 -17.49 14.94 10.69
N ASN A 995 -17.38 13.61 10.57
CA ASN A 995 -16.47 12.95 9.63
C ASN A 995 -17.00 11.55 9.23
N LYS A 996 -16.93 11.24 7.93
CA LYS A 996 -17.33 9.92 7.37
C LYS A 996 -16.42 8.78 7.84
N LEU A 997 -15.17 9.06 8.19
CA LEU A 997 -14.24 8.06 8.70
C LEU A 997 -14.38 7.90 10.22
N PHE A 998 -14.18 6.68 10.72
CA PHE A 998 -14.06 6.40 12.15
C PHE A 998 -12.68 6.83 12.69
N ARG A 999 -11.61 6.48 11.97
CA ARG A 999 -10.21 6.79 12.32
C ARG A 999 -9.66 7.91 11.42
N ILE A 1000 -9.15 8.98 12.03
CA ILE A 1000 -8.90 10.27 11.39
C ILE A 1000 -7.45 10.70 11.65
N LYS A 1001 -6.63 10.85 10.60
CA LYS A 1001 -5.20 11.24 10.72
C LYS A 1001 -5.04 12.76 10.59
N ILE A 1002 -4.92 13.47 11.72
CA ILE A 1002 -4.84 14.94 11.80
C ILE A 1002 -3.39 15.44 11.68
N ASN A 1003 -2.40 14.56 11.81
CA ASN A 1003 -0.98 14.86 11.58
C ASN A 1003 -0.62 14.98 10.07
N GLN A 1004 -1.11 16.05 9.44
CA GLN A 1004 -0.83 16.43 8.04
C GLN A 1004 0.00 17.71 7.90
N ILE A 1005 -0.21 18.71 8.77
CA ILE A 1005 0.48 20.02 8.67
C ILE A 1005 1.90 19.94 9.24
N GLN A 1006 2.11 19.31 10.40
CA GLN A 1006 3.43 19.08 11.00
C GLN A 1006 4.33 18.11 10.20
N MET A 1007 3.80 17.45 9.17
CA MET A 1007 4.55 16.57 8.25
C MET A 1007 4.89 17.22 6.90
N LYS A 1008 4.70 18.53 6.78
CA LYS A 1008 5.38 19.33 5.76
C LYS A 1008 6.73 19.79 6.31
N GLU A 1009 7.71 19.84 5.43
CA GLU A 1009 8.97 20.53 5.70
C GLU A 1009 8.72 22.04 5.84
N THR A 1010 9.42 22.70 6.75
CA THR A 1010 9.40 24.17 6.89
C THR A 1010 10.61 24.81 6.20
N SER A 1011 10.56 26.12 5.92
CA SER A 1011 11.70 26.85 5.34
C SER A 1011 12.94 26.82 6.23
N GLU A 1012 12.76 26.66 7.54
CA GLU A 1012 13.78 26.60 8.57
C GLU A 1012 14.41 25.19 8.59
N GLU A 1013 13.59 24.13 8.59
CA GLU A 1013 14.06 22.75 8.42
C GLU A 1013 14.86 22.59 7.12
N GLN A 1014 14.42 23.21 6.02
CA GLN A 1014 15.13 23.16 4.75
C GLN A 1014 16.51 23.82 4.87
N LYS A 1015 16.56 25.09 5.29
CA LYS A 1015 17.82 25.85 5.43
C LYS A 1015 18.80 25.15 6.39
N ALA A 1016 18.34 24.64 7.52
CA ALA A 1016 19.18 23.89 8.46
C ALA A 1016 19.71 22.58 7.86
N THR A 1017 18.98 21.95 6.93
CA THR A 1017 19.48 20.77 6.18
C THR A 1017 20.58 21.17 5.20
N GLU A 1018 20.38 22.27 4.46
CA GLU A 1018 21.37 22.79 3.50
C GLU A 1018 22.66 23.23 4.21
N GLU A 1019 22.54 24.04 5.27
CA GLU A 1019 23.67 24.54 6.06
C GLU A 1019 24.49 23.38 6.66
N ARG A 1020 23.81 22.35 7.19
CA ARG A 1020 24.50 21.16 7.71
C ARG A 1020 25.30 20.44 6.63
N VAL A 1021 24.81 20.33 5.39
CA VAL A 1021 25.60 19.75 4.29
C VAL A 1021 26.85 20.58 4.02
N PHE A 1022 26.76 21.92 4.04
CA PHE A 1022 27.94 22.78 3.91
C PHE A 1022 28.95 22.61 5.07
N GLN A 1023 28.48 22.34 6.30
CA GLN A 1023 29.36 22.03 7.44
C GLN A 1023 29.99 20.63 7.30
N ASP A 1024 29.19 19.60 6.99
CA ASP A 1024 29.66 18.22 6.76
C ASP A 1024 30.67 18.13 5.60
N ARG A 1025 30.55 19.00 4.57
CA ARG A 1025 31.56 19.16 3.50
C ARG A 1025 32.90 19.65 4.02
N GLN A 1026 32.94 20.59 4.96
CA GLN A 1026 34.20 21.10 5.52
C GLN A 1026 34.97 20.03 6.30
N TYR A 1027 34.27 19.23 7.12
CA TYR A 1027 34.90 18.11 7.82
C TYR A 1027 35.40 17.02 6.86
N GLN A 1028 34.69 16.78 5.74
CA GLN A 1028 35.16 15.87 4.70
C GLN A 1028 36.39 16.39 3.95
N ILE A 1029 36.47 17.70 3.69
CA ILE A 1029 37.67 18.34 3.11
C ILE A 1029 38.86 18.18 4.07
N ASP A 1030 38.70 18.50 5.35
CA ASP A 1030 39.76 18.34 6.36
C ASP A 1030 40.27 16.88 6.42
N ALA A 1031 39.33 15.92 6.51
CA ALA A 1031 39.63 14.48 6.58
C ALA A 1031 40.12 13.86 5.26
N ALA A 1032 40.08 14.61 4.16
CA ALA A 1032 40.72 14.29 2.90
C ALA A 1032 42.16 14.85 2.86
N ILE A 1033 42.33 16.15 3.16
CA ILE A 1033 43.64 16.83 3.22
C ILE A 1033 44.58 16.09 4.17
N VAL A 1034 44.16 15.86 5.43
CA VAL A 1034 44.99 15.17 6.44
C VAL A 1034 45.36 13.75 5.99
N ARG A 1035 44.48 13.05 5.27
CA ARG A 1035 44.72 11.68 4.78
C ARG A 1035 45.73 11.65 3.63
N VAL A 1036 45.59 12.56 2.67
CA VAL A 1036 46.53 12.73 1.55
C VAL A 1036 47.90 13.15 2.08
N MET A 1037 47.96 14.18 2.92
CA MET A 1037 49.20 14.68 3.50
C MET A 1037 49.90 13.64 4.38
N LYS A 1038 49.16 12.90 5.23
CA LYS A 1038 49.71 11.82 6.06
C LYS A 1038 50.34 10.69 5.24
N MET A 1039 49.82 10.42 4.04
CA MET A 1039 50.30 9.40 3.11
C MET A 1039 51.47 9.90 2.24
N ARG A 1040 51.39 11.12 1.71
CA ARG A 1040 52.38 11.70 0.77
C ARG A 1040 53.59 12.34 1.47
N LYS A 1041 53.42 12.76 2.73
CA LYS A 1041 54.38 13.50 3.58
C LYS A 1041 54.75 14.91 3.10
N ALA A 1042 55.11 15.07 1.82
CA ALA A 1042 55.28 16.36 1.17
C ALA A 1042 54.48 16.37 -0.14
N LEU A 1043 53.83 17.49 -0.47
CA LEU A 1043 53.04 17.62 -1.70
C LEU A 1043 52.92 19.08 -2.15
N SER A 1044 52.99 19.33 -3.46
CA SER A 1044 52.75 20.68 -4.00
C SER A 1044 51.26 21.00 -4.05
N HIS A 1045 50.93 22.30 -3.98
CA HIS A 1045 49.55 22.79 -3.95
C HIS A 1045 48.71 22.23 -5.11
N ASN A 1046 49.22 22.28 -6.35
CA ASN A 1046 48.49 21.80 -7.53
C ASN A 1046 48.25 20.28 -7.49
N LEU A 1047 49.20 19.50 -6.97
CA LEU A 1047 49.04 18.05 -6.80
C LEU A 1047 48.04 17.73 -5.67
N LEU A 1048 48.11 18.43 -4.55
CA LEU A 1048 47.15 18.30 -3.44
C LEU A 1048 45.72 18.62 -3.90
N ILE A 1049 45.51 19.74 -4.60
CA ILE A 1049 44.21 20.13 -5.14
C ILE A 1049 43.69 19.09 -6.15
N SER A 1050 44.55 18.53 -7.00
CA SER A 1050 44.18 17.45 -7.92
C SER A 1050 43.79 16.14 -7.20
N GLU A 1051 44.57 15.72 -6.20
CA GLU A 1051 44.28 14.51 -5.41
C GLU A 1051 43.00 14.67 -4.57
N LEU A 1052 42.69 15.90 -4.11
CA LEU A 1052 41.43 16.24 -3.44
C LEU A 1052 40.22 16.24 -4.39
N TYR A 1053 40.31 16.80 -5.60
CA TYR A 1053 39.22 16.74 -6.58
C TYR A 1053 38.89 15.30 -7.00
N ASN A 1054 39.88 14.40 -7.01
CA ASN A 1054 39.65 12.97 -7.26
C ASN A 1054 39.04 12.21 -6.07
N GLN A 1055 39.22 12.71 -4.83
CA GLN A 1055 38.74 12.04 -3.61
C GLN A 1055 37.39 12.55 -3.11
N LEU A 1056 37.06 13.83 -3.33
CA LEU A 1056 35.85 14.48 -2.82
C LEU A 1056 34.67 14.32 -3.79
N LYS A 1057 33.58 13.67 -3.33
CA LYS A 1057 32.39 13.37 -4.12
C LYS A 1057 31.41 14.55 -4.30
N PHE A 1058 31.88 15.79 -4.22
CA PHE A 1058 31.06 17.01 -4.34
C PHE A 1058 31.88 18.19 -4.87
N PRO A 1059 31.27 19.19 -5.54
CA PRO A 1059 32.00 20.35 -6.04
C PRO A 1059 32.55 21.23 -4.90
N VAL A 1060 33.82 21.60 -4.97
CA VAL A 1060 34.48 22.51 -4.01
C VAL A 1060 35.07 23.71 -4.73
N LYS A 1061 34.87 24.91 -4.17
CA LYS A 1061 35.46 26.14 -4.71
C LYS A 1061 36.93 26.25 -4.24
N PRO A 1062 37.87 26.70 -5.10
CA PRO A 1062 39.27 26.85 -4.70
C PRO A 1062 39.50 27.72 -3.46
N GLY A 1063 38.68 28.77 -3.28
CA GLY A 1063 38.73 29.63 -2.09
C GLY A 1063 38.30 28.93 -0.78
N ASP A 1064 37.45 27.91 -0.86
CA ASP A 1064 37.04 27.11 0.31
C ASP A 1064 38.13 26.08 0.65
N LEU A 1065 38.73 25.42 -0.35
CA LEU A 1065 39.90 24.55 -0.17
C LEU A 1065 41.06 25.31 0.48
N LYS A 1066 41.37 26.53 -0.01
CA LYS A 1066 42.42 27.38 0.55
C LYS A 1066 42.19 27.64 2.05
N LYS A 1067 40.98 28.06 2.45
CA LYS A 1067 40.61 28.28 3.86
C LYS A 1067 40.75 27.03 4.73
N ARG A 1068 40.42 25.83 4.21
CA ARG A 1068 40.59 24.57 4.97
C ARG A 1068 42.05 24.17 5.11
N ILE A 1069 42.89 24.41 4.09
CA ILE A 1069 44.35 24.20 4.17
C ILE A 1069 44.96 25.18 5.19
N GLU A 1070 44.61 26.46 5.15
CA GLU A 1070 45.06 27.47 6.11
C GLU A 1070 44.64 27.07 7.54
N SER A 1071 43.37 26.72 7.74
CA SER A 1071 42.89 26.19 9.03
C SER A 1071 43.56 24.89 9.50
N LEU A 1072 44.21 24.11 8.63
CA LEU A 1072 44.99 22.92 9.03
C LEU A 1072 46.45 23.25 9.35
N ILE A 1073 46.98 24.34 8.79
CA ILE A 1073 48.27 24.92 9.18
C ILE A 1073 48.14 25.59 10.56
N ASP A 1074 47.08 26.35 10.79
CA ASP A 1074 46.76 26.98 12.08
C ASP A 1074 46.44 25.98 13.22
N ARG A 1075 46.47 24.68 12.93
CA ARG A 1075 46.25 23.55 13.86
C ARG A 1075 47.39 22.51 13.82
N ASP A 1076 48.55 22.87 13.29
CA ASP A 1076 49.77 22.06 13.26
C ASP A 1076 49.64 20.67 12.59
N TYR A 1077 48.64 20.45 11.74
CA TYR A 1077 48.52 19.19 10.97
C TYR A 1077 49.50 19.15 9.78
N MET A 1078 49.87 20.31 9.26
CA MET A 1078 50.74 20.50 8.11
C MET A 1078 51.39 21.90 8.16
N GLU A 1079 52.59 22.05 7.61
CA GLU A 1079 53.25 23.34 7.44
C GLU A 1079 53.41 23.68 5.95
N ARG A 1080 53.78 24.94 5.64
CA ARG A 1080 54.36 25.27 4.34
C ARG A 1080 55.83 24.91 4.35
N ASP A 1081 56.34 24.48 3.22
CA ASP A 1081 57.78 24.28 3.05
C ASP A 1081 58.54 25.61 3.17
N LYS A 1082 59.74 25.56 3.77
CA LYS A 1082 60.53 26.74 4.14
C LYS A 1082 61.14 27.43 2.93
N ASP A 1083 61.46 26.67 1.88
CA ASP A 1083 62.07 27.18 0.65
C ASP A 1083 61.02 27.35 -0.47
N ASN A 1084 59.87 26.68 -0.38
CA ASN A 1084 58.83 26.68 -1.41
C ASN A 1084 57.40 26.93 -0.86
N PRO A 1085 56.87 28.16 -0.91
CA PRO A 1085 55.52 28.50 -0.44
C PRO A 1085 54.34 27.78 -1.16
N ASN A 1086 54.62 27.11 -2.29
CA ASN A 1086 53.66 26.29 -3.04
C ASN A 1086 53.75 24.79 -2.70
N GLN A 1087 54.55 24.41 -1.69
CA GLN A 1087 54.67 23.06 -1.17
C GLN A 1087 54.24 23.02 0.30
N TYR A 1088 53.63 21.89 0.68
CA TYR A 1088 53.22 21.62 2.04
C TYR A 1088 53.92 20.36 2.55
N ASN A 1089 54.26 20.37 3.84
CA ASN A 1089 54.83 19.23 4.57
C ASN A 1089 53.86 18.81 5.69
N TYR A 1090 53.80 17.53 6.02
CA TYR A 1090 52.88 16.96 7.02
C TYR A 1090 53.56 16.80 8.38
N VAL A 1091 52.91 17.27 9.46
CA VAL A 1091 53.57 17.53 10.76
C VAL A 1091 53.14 16.59 11.91
N ALA A 1092 51.94 15.99 11.84
CA ALA A 1092 51.26 15.35 13.01
C ALA A 1092 51.31 13.81 13.14
#